data_AF-A0A517M769-F1
#
_entry.id   AF-A0A517M769-F1
#
_cell.length_a   1.000
_cell.length_b   1.000
_cell.length_c   1.000
_cell.angle_alpha   90.00
_cell.angle_beta   90.00
_cell.angle_gamma   90.00
#
_symmetry.space_group_name_H-M   'P 1'
#
loop_
_entity.id
_entity.type
_entity.pdbx_description
1 polymer ?
#
loop_
_entity_poly.entity_id
_entity_poly.type
_entity_poly.pdbx_seq_one_letter_code
_entity_poly.pdbx_strand_id
1 'polypeptide(L)'
;MQKIPFSRSIQTISRHCVIAMGIVTPWMNVAAEPPQRLPRMVATGIEPAADVPQRLPTPSLSPTDSEEPRVIGETPEPANLPRVPGPAVNPVPSVAPATRTPLPLRLPPASPAPTPRRLPHTKPVAEPNEEQSATITEPEPIGAPAPNGPSDPPSLRPQSNPPQSIGSQKNSPTGSEPIRLVEPDVDSASEEPTPSSYPSTGMSLELPRQPRPAVATPTLKIAGHHALPDQLPPMWWNAEVRQSVGIGPATLPISIDRLVQSALANSTQIQSLLTEPRIRRATVAVEQAQFDWQSFVESQFDDKSDPIGSILTTGSADGRFEDKTWSAAAGLRQTNRIGGKLELAQNGGHQRNNSQFLIPNPQGTTRLEVNYTQPLLSGAGRFVNESRIVLAQLDYRATNDRTQAQIQDHLIDVTNAYWELYLGRSHLLQRRKLLESARQIYDTLRAREGVDVLQRQILRAQVAVTGREAEVIRAQTEIRNSQSRLRRLINDPELVAAMQLEWTPQDQPLDFRIDISASASAQIALASRPEIAEAMRRVKALSVQADVARNEILPRLDLLLRTYVAGLEDNADTLGSWNRQWTDGRPTYGVGMLYEFPIGNRAAKGRLKRSRLELTREILDFESTIEQTLLEVDIAVRETQTAYREMVSKQNAVFAAAAEVQFLDERWRTLPTQQDSAVLLLENLLDAQQRLGNEEAAYATAQVTYALSWISLRRAMGTLLSMDQEPIAEIPSPGAPDAAVFEDPAATSDEQPVRLPATARAIYDRHRQPGAMLR
;
A
#
# COMPACT_ATOMS: atom_id res chain seq x y z
N MET A 1 -25.84 48.01 19.08
CA MET A 1 -26.44 47.54 20.35
C MET A 1 -27.90 47.19 20.12
N GLN A 2 -28.27 45.91 20.26
CA GLN A 2 -29.64 45.36 20.40
C GLN A 2 -29.44 43.91 20.90
N LYS A 3 -30.04 43.34 21.95
CA LYS A 3 -31.33 43.46 22.68
C LYS A 3 -32.54 42.70 22.10
N ILE A 4 -32.62 41.43 22.51
CA ILE A 4 -33.79 40.72 23.08
C ILE A 4 -34.92 40.24 22.11
N PRO A 5 -35.43 38.99 22.26
CA PRO A 5 -36.43 38.38 21.36
C PRO A 5 -37.84 38.24 21.97
N PHE A 6 -38.81 37.78 21.16
CA PHE A 6 -40.07 37.02 21.47
C PHE A 6 -40.85 36.83 20.12
N SER A 7 -41.79 35.90 19.88
CA SER A 7 -42.24 34.67 20.57
C SER A 7 -43.31 33.89 19.77
N ARG A 8 -43.50 32.59 20.10
CA ARG A 8 -44.82 31.87 20.14
C ARG A 8 -45.54 31.55 18.78
N SER A 9 -46.45 30.57 18.65
CA SER A 9 -47.03 29.59 19.61
C SER A 9 -47.83 28.44 18.95
N ILE A 10 -48.14 27.41 19.77
CA ILE A 10 -49.41 26.62 19.80
C ILE A 10 -49.63 25.55 18.68
N GLN A 11 -50.03 24.28 18.97
CA GLN A 11 -50.48 23.68 20.25
C GLN A 11 -49.84 22.32 20.67
N THR A 12 -50.62 21.34 21.15
CA THR A 12 -50.23 20.29 22.14
C THR A 12 -51.32 19.18 22.17
N ILE A 13 -51.34 18.33 23.24
CA ILE A 13 -52.39 17.32 23.65
C ILE A 13 -52.10 15.89 23.09
N SER A 14 -52.07 14.75 23.82
CA SER A 14 -52.17 14.34 25.27
C SER A 14 -52.03 12.78 25.34
N ARG A 15 -51.57 12.03 26.37
CA ARG A 15 -50.97 12.22 27.73
C ARG A 15 -50.27 10.90 28.20
N HIS A 16 -49.43 10.99 29.25
CA HIS A 16 -49.30 10.15 30.48
C HIS A 16 -50.13 8.84 30.64
N CYS A 17 -49.72 7.77 31.35
CA CYS A 17 -48.42 7.27 31.90
C CYS A 17 -48.61 5.89 32.62
N VAL A 18 -47.52 5.24 33.10
CA VAL A 18 -47.43 4.27 34.24
C VAL A 18 -48.03 2.82 34.13
N ILE A 19 -47.11 1.82 34.17
CA ILE A 19 -47.03 0.55 34.96
C ILE A 19 -48.31 -0.30 35.29
N ALA A 20 -48.29 -1.61 34.97
CA ALA A 20 -48.72 -2.74 35.86
C ALA A 20 -48.39 -4.15 35.29
N MET A 21 -48.39 -5.18 36.17
CA MET A 21 -48.29 -6.64 35.87
C MET A 21 -49.63 -7.37 36.13
N GLY A 22 -49.80 -8.57 35.55
CA GLY A 22 -50.90 -9.54 35.82
C GLY A 22 -51.31 -10.24 34.51
N ILE A 23 -51.14 -11.56 34.28
CA ILE A 23 -51.53 -12.79 35.01
C ILE A 23 -53.06 -13.05 34.99
N VAL A 24 -53.43 -14.33 34.84
CA VAL A 24 -54.78 -14.97 34.94
C VAL A 24 -55.43 -15.41 33.60
N THR A 25 -55.28 -16.71 33.35
CA THR A 25 -56.12 -17.64 32.57
C THR A 25 -57.19 -18.30 33.49
N PRO A 26 -58.16 -19.15 33.04
CA PRO A 26 -58.83 -19.33 31.73
C PRO A 26 -60.35 -19.76 31.84
N TRP A 27 -60.88 -20.41 30.78
CA TRP A 27 -61.84 -21.57 30.78
C TRP A 27 -63.38 -21.42 30.56
N MET A 28 -63.95 -22.51 30.02
CA MET A 28 -65.38 -22.98 29.94
C MET A 28 -66.37 -22.30 28.96
N ASN A 29 -67.41 -22.97 28.39
CA ASN A 29 -67.65 -24.39 27.97
C ASN A 29 -69.00 -24.51 27.16
N VAL A 30 -69.45 -25.73 26.81
CA VAL A 30 -70.87 -26.18 26.51
C VAL A 30 -71.37 -26.27 25.04
N ALA A 31 -71.24 -27.49 24.47
CA ALA A 31 -72.26 -28.41 23.89
C ALA A 31 -73.25 -28.10 22.70
N ALA A 32 -73.25 -29.05 21.74
CA ALA A 32 -74.40 -29.82 21.18
C ALA A 32 -75.36 -29.34 20.04
N GLU A 33 -74.98 -29.68 18.80
CA GLU A 33 -75.71 -30.62 17.87
C GLU A 33 -76.99 -30.17 17.05
N PRO A 34 -77.66 -31.00 16.19
CA PRO A 34 -77.84 -30.75 14.72
C PRO A 34 -79.34 -30.78 14.23
N PRO A 35 -79.83 -31.23 13.02
CA PRO A 35 -79.22 -31.62 11.70
C PRO A 35 -80.04 -31.29 10.37
N GLN A 36 -79.58 -31.86 9.23
CA GLN A 36 -80.34 -32.43 8.06
C GLN A 36 -80.69 -31.68 6.72
N ARG A 37 -80.13 -32.22 5.61
CA ARG A 37 -80.71 -32.66 4.30
C ARG A 37 -81.00 -31.71 3.08
N LEU A 38 -80.08 -31.78 2.10
CA LEU A 38 -80.15 -32.32 0.69
C LEU A 38 -81.49 -32.42 -0.10
N PRO A 39 -81.44 -32.17 -1.43
CA PRO A 39 -81.23 -33.21 -2.50
C PRO A 39 -80.14 -32.77 -3.55
N ARG A 40 -79.85 -33.27 -4.79
CA ARG A 40 -80.18 -34.37 -5.78
C ARG A 40 -79.09 -34.29 -6.93
N MET A 41 -78.86 -35.09 -8.00
CA MET A 41 -79.31 -36.41 -8.58
C MET A 41 -78.36 -36.88 -9.76
N VAL A 42 -78.03 -38.19 -9.88
CA VAL A 42 -77.84 -39.10 -11.10
C VAL A 42 -77.21 -38.63 -12.46
N ALA A 43 -76.46 -39.41 -13.29
CA ALA A 43 -75.61 -40.65 -13.21
C ALA A 43 -74.97 -41.05 -14.61
N THR A 44 -74.34 -42.25 -14.70
CA THR A 44 -73.77 -43.01 -15.89
C THR A 44 -72.37 -42.61 -16.42
N GLY A 45 -71.51 -43.52 -16.95
CA GLY A 45 -71.45 -45.00 -16.87
C GLY A 45 -70.63 -45.74 -17.98
N ILE A 46 -69.99 -46.88 -17.61
CA ILE A 46 -69.52 -48.06 -18.43
C ILE A 46 -67.98 -48.23 -18.69
N GLU A 47 -67.56 -49.52 -18.75
CA GLU A 47 -66.20 -50.15 -18.76
C GLU A 47 -65.91 -50.84 -20.15
N PRO A 48 -64.80 -51.57 -20.46
CA PRO A 48 -64.34 -52.83 -19.82
C PRO A 48 -62.79 -53.15 -19.85
N ALA A 49 -62.40 -54.37 -19.43
CA ALA A 49 -61.03 -54.94 -19.41
C ALA A 49 -60.73 -55.88 -20.64
N ALA A 50 -59.70 -56.75 -20.76
CA ALA A 50 -58.62 -57.30 -19.90
C ALA A 50 -57.51 -58.00 -20.74
N ASP A 51 -56.33 -58.36 -20.16
CA ASP A 51 -55.62 -59.65 -20.41
C ASP A 51 -54.48 -59.99 -19.38
N VAL A 52 -54.07 -61.27 -19.26
CA VAL A 52 -53.23 -61.91 -18.18
C VAL A 52 -52.64 -63.26 -18.71
N PRO A 53 -51.44 -63.86 -18.35
CA PRO A 53 -50.55 -63.81 -17.14
C PRO A 53 -49.03 -63.55 -17.49
N GLN A 54 -47.87 -64.08 -16.99
CA GLN A 54 -47.38 -65.30 -16.25
C GLN A 54 -46.35 -65.07 -15.09
N ARG A 55 -45.14 -65.67 -15.11
CA ARG A 55 -44.31 -66.02 -13.91
C ARG A 55 -42.76 -65.89 -14.06
N LEU A 56 -42.11 -65.38 -12.99
CA LEU A 56 -40.98 -65.89 -12.14
C LEU A 56 -40.08 -67.09 -12.61
N PRO A 57 -38.85 -67.33 -12.04
CA PRO A 57 -38.24 -66.83 -10.78
C PRO A 57 -36.71 -66.45 -10.82
N THR A 58 -36.10 -66.26 -9.62
CA THR A 58 -34.67 -66.06 -9.24
C THR A 58 -33.97 -67.44 -8.90
N PRO A 59 -32.81 -67.64 -8.18
CA PRO A 59 -31.87 -66.73 -7.44
C PRO A 59 -30.35 -67.09 -7.33
N SER A 60 -29.59 -66.26 -6.57
CA SER A 60 -28.59 -66.62 -5.50
C SER A 60 -27.06 -66.91 -5.73
N LEU A 61 -26.29 -66.38 -4.74
CA LEU A 61 -25.07 -66.90 -4.05
C LEU A 61 -23.61 -66.61 -4.50
N SER A 62 -22.73 -66.67 -3.49
CA SER A 62 -21.27 -66.35 -3.40
C SER A 62 -20.48 -67.62 -2.95
N PRO A 63 -19.20 -67.62 -2.45
CA PRO A 63 -18.10 -66.62 -2.37
C PRO A 63 -16.71 -67.22 -2.78
N THR A 64 -15.59 -66.77 -2.17
CA THR A 64 -14.24 -67.43 -2.05
C THR A 64 -13.37 -67.62 -3.34
N ASP A 65 -12.03 -67.68 -3.32
CA ASP A 65 -10.99 -67.43 -2.29
C ASP A 65 -9.65 -66.95 -2.95
N SER A 66 -8.63 -66.73 -2.11
CA SER A 66 -7.19 -66.50 -2.30
C SER A 66 -6.46 -67.20 -3.46
N GLU A 67 -5.47 -66.52 -4.08
CA GLU A 67 -4.04 -66.94 -4.12
C GLU A 67 -3.09 -65.94 -4.86
N GLU A 68 -1.94 -65.63 -4.25
CA GLU A 68 -0.66 -65.24 -4.90
C GLU A 68 0.13 -66.55 -5.26
N PRO A 69 1.29 -66.62 -5.99
CA PRO A 69 2.33 -65.56 -6.16
C PRO A 69 3.25 -65.58 -7.42
N ARG A 70 4.24 -64.65 -7.48
CA ARG A 70 5.63 -64.79 -8.03
C ARG A 70 5.85 -64.99 -9.57
N VAL A 71 7.00 -64.68 -10.21
CA VAL A 71 8.17 -63.80 -9.94
C VAL A 71 9.10 -63.68 -11.20
N ILE A 72 9.93 -62.62 -11.31
CA ILE A 72 11.07 -62.42 -12.28
C ILE A 72 10.65 -62.31 -13.77
N GLY A 73 11.10 -61.37 -14.63
CA GLY A 73 12.05 -60.23 -14.55
C GLY A 73 11.77 -59.24 -15.73
N GLU A 74 12.70 -58.52 -16.38
CA GLU A 74 14.14 -58.28 -16.17
C GLU A 74 14.62 -56.99 -16.94
N THR A 75 15.84 -56.94 -17.53
CA THR A 75 16.51 -55.79 -18.21
C THR A 75 16.61 -55.99 -19.76
N PRO A 76 17.08 -55.04 -20.62
CA PRO A 76 17.39 -53.60 -20.48
C PRO A 76 16.85 -52.68 -21.64
N GLU A 77 17.41 -51.46 -21.76
CA GLU A 77 17.37 -50.46 -22.87
C GLU A 77 17.94 -50.94 -24.24
N PRO A 78 17.95 -50.17 -25.37
CA PRO A 78 17.32 -48.85 -25.68
C PRO A 78 16.70 -48.73 -27.13
N ALA A 79 16.29 -47.50 -27.53
CA ALA A 79 16.61 -46.82 -28.83
C ALA A 79 15.48 -46.27 -29.75
N ASN A 80 15.66 -44.99 -30.13
CA ASN A 80 15.24 -44.26 -31.36
C ASN A 80 13.79 -43.76 -31.60
N LEU A 81 13.77 -42.60 -32.30
CA LEU A 81 12.66 -41.69 -32.67
C LEU A 81 12.48 -41.70 -34.22
N PRO A 82 11.74 -40.79 -34.93
CA PRO A 82 10.79 -39.73 -34.51
C PRO A 82 9.47 -39.61 -35.33
N ARG A 83 8.42 -38.97 -34.75
CA ARG A 83 7.68 -37.84 -35.37
C ARG A 83 6.53 -37.24 -34.52
N VAL A 84 6.63 -35.93 -34.29
CA VAL A 84 5.61 -34.86 -34.06
C VAL A 84 4.12 -35.26 -33.93
N PRO A 85 3.45 -34.80 -32.86
CA PRO A 85 2.26 -33.93 -33.04
C PRO A 85 2.32 -32.61 -32.21
N GLY A 86 1.29 -31.77 -32.39
CA GLY A 86 1.16 -30.40 -31.87
C GLY A 86 0.59 -30.24 -30.44
N PRO A 87 0.12 -29.02 -30.09
CA PRO A 87 0.24 -28.50 -28.71
C PRO A 87 -0.92 -28.82 -27.77
N ALA A 88 -0.63 -28.83 -26.47
CA ALA A 88 -1.60 -28.80 -25.38
C ALA A 88 -1.11 -27.93 -24.21
N VAL A 89 -1.97 -27.05 -23.70
CA VAL A 89 -1.83 -26.33 -22.42
C VAL A 89 -3.16 -26.46 -21.69
N ASN A 90 -3.13 -26.78 -20.41
CA ASN A 90 -4.31 -27.14 -19.60
C ASN A 90 -4.02 -26.85 -18.10
N PRO A 91 -5.00 -26.89 -17.17
CA PRO A 91 -5.73 -25.68 -16.79
C PRO A 91 -5.71 -25.38 -15.27
N VAL A 92 -6.24 -24.22 -14.87
CA VAL A 92 -6.54 -23.86 -13.46
C VAL A 92 -7.91 -23.15 -13.39
N PRO A 93 -8.81 -23.50 -12.45
CA PRO A 93 -10.14 -22.89 -12.30
C PRO A 93 -10.16 -21.70 -11.32
N SER A 94 -11.27 -20.96 -11.28
CA SER A 94 -11.56 -19.94 -10.24
C SER A 94 -13.05 -19.90 -9.89
N VAL A 95 -13.39 -19.52 -8.65
CA VAL A 95 -14.75 -19.52 -8.07
C VAL A 95 -14.92 -18.35 -7.09
N ALA A 96 -15.90 -17.46 -7.34
CA ALA A 96 -16.58 -16.63 -6.33
C ALA A 96 -17.85 -15.95 -6.92
N PRO A 97 -18.93 -15.68 -6.15
CA PRO A 97 -20.21 -15.21 -6.71
C PRO A 97 -20.73 -13.83 -6.23
N ALA A 98 -21.59 -13.22 -7.06
CA ALA A 98 -22.58 -12.18 -6.72
C ALA A 98 -23.69 -12.20 -7.80
N THR A 99 -24.93 -11.71 -7.63
CA THR A 99 -25.57 -10.99 -6.50
C THR A 99 -27.02 -11.53 -6.31
N ARG A 100 -27.98 -10.75 -5.77
CA ARG A 100 -29.42 -11.08 -5.69
C ARG A 100 -30.29 -10.14 -6.53
N THR A 101 -31.44 -10.64 -7.01
CA THR A 101 -32.52 -9.90 -7.68
C THR A 101 -33.79 -9.89 -6.82
N PRO A 102 -34.65 -8.86 -6.90
CA PRO A 102 -36.05 -8.94 -6.47
C PRO A 102 -37.08 -8.73 -7.61
N LEU A 103 -37.96 -9.73 -7.78
CA LEU A 103 -39.35 -9.80 -8.30
C LEU A 103 -39.93 -8.80 -9.36
N PRO A 104 -40.72 -9.30 -10.34
CA PRO A 104 -41.45 -8.50 -11.35
C PRO A 104 -42.99 -8.42 -11.14
N LEU A 105 -43.70 -7.63 -11.96
CA LEU A 105 -45.12 -7.70 -12.43
C LEU A 105 -45.45 -6.36 -13.18
N ARG A 106 -46.37 -6.18 -14.14
CA ARG A 106 -47.05 -7.02 -15.17
C ARG A 106 -48.01 -6.13 -16.00
N LEU A 107 -47.95 -6.09 -17.34
CA LEU A 107 -49.01 -5.55 -18.23
C LEU A 107 -48.81 -5.93 -19.73
N PRO A 108 -49.87 -6.22 -20.52
CA PRO A 108 -49.79 -6.43 -21.98
C PRO A 108 -50.77 -5.46 -22.76
N PRO A 109 -51.19 -5.65 -24.04
CA PRO A 109 -50.80 -4.70 -25.10
C PRO A 109 -51.93 -4.15 -26.02
N ALA A 110 -51.63 -3.17 -26.91
CA ALA A 110 -52.51 -2.71 -28.00
C ALA A 110 -51.76 -1.99 -29.16
N SER A 111 -52.40 -1.91 -30.35
CA SER A 111 -51.97 -1.32 -31.64
C SER A 111 -53.22 -0.84 -32.43
N PRO A 112 -53.15 -0.21 -33.63
CA PRO A 112 -52.33 0.93 -34.11
C PRO A 112 -53.10 2.03 -34.93
N ALA A 113 -52.45 3.17 -35.25
CA ALA A 113 -52.78 4.16 -36.33
C ALA A 113 -54.10 4.99 -36.19
N PRO A 114 -54.44 6.04 -37.02
CA PRO A 114 -53.76 6.63 -38.21
C PRO A 114 -53.63 8.20 -38.25
N THR A 115 -53.17 8.75 -39.39
CA THR A 115 -52.91 10.18 -39.75
C THR A 115 -54.13 10.95 -40.34
N PRO A 116 -54.17 12.31 -40.49
CA PRO A 116 -53.65 13.01 -41.71
C PRO A 116 -53.35 14.57 -41.71
N ARG A 117 -52.49 15.03 -42.65
CA ARG A 117 -52.35 16.41 -43.26
C ARG A 117 -51.90 17.59 -42.33
N ARG A 118 -51.32 18.72 -42.78
CA ARG A 118 -51.21 19.41 -44.11
C ARG A 118 -49.84 20.16 -44.30
N LEU A 119 -49.56 20.70 -45.51
CA LEU A 119 -48.32 21.37 -46.02
C LEU A 119 -48.46 22.93 -46.10
N PRO A 120 -47.54 23.81 -46.64
CA PRO A 120 -46.36 23.61 -47.54
C PRO A 120 -45.08 24.53 -47.40
N HIS A 121 -44.13 24.37 -48.36
CA HIS A 121 -42.96 25.23 -48.77
C HIS A 121 -41.60 25.03 -48.04
N THR A 122 -40.39 25.06 -48.68
CA THR A 122 -39.98 25.42 -50.07
C THR A 122 -38.78 24.55 -50.61
N LYS A 123 -38.33 24.76 -51.87
CA LYS A 123 -37.37 23.91 -52.66
C LYS A 123 -35.86 24.16 -52.43
N PRO A 124 -34.99 23.24 -52.90
CA PRO A 124 -33.91 23.57 -53.86
C PRO A 124 -33.94 22.75 -55.18
N VAL A 125 -33.00 23.01 -56.11
CA VAL A 125 -32.88 22.54 -57.52
C VAL A 125 -31.40 22.72 -57.97
N ALA A 126 -30.74 21.96 -58.88
CA ALA A 126 -30.81 20.56 -59.38
C ALA A 126 -29.58 20.29 -60.30
N GLU A 127 -29.40 19.05 -60.80
CA GLU A 127 -28.39 18.63 -61.81
C GLU A 127 -28.94 18.73 -63.26
N PRO A 128 -28.12 18.54 -64.34
CA PRO A 128 -28.05 17.21 -65.00
C PRO A 128 -26.78 16.84 -65.83
N ASN A 129 -26.61 15.52 -66.09
CA ASN A 129 -25.97 14.77 -67.22
C ASN A 129 -24.49 15.07 -67.66
N GLU A 130 -23.62 14.17 -68.18
CA GLU A 130 -23.57 12.73 -68.61
C GLU A 130 -23.22 12.52 -70.13
N GLU A 131 -22.52 11.40 -70.46
CA GLU A 131 -22.11 10.87 -71.81
C GLU A 131 -20.93 11.56 -72.59
N GLN A 132 -20.08 10.92 -73.44
CA GLN A 132 -19.60 9.52 -73.65
C GLN A 132 -18.36 9.48 -74.63
N SER A 133 -17.74 8.28 -74.82
CA SER A 133 -16.61 7.88 -75.75
C SER A 133 -15.21 7.82 -75.11
N ALA A 134 -14.46 6.69 -75.04
CA ALA A 134 -13.99 5.69 -76.05
C ALA A 134 -12.81 6.22 -76.93
N THR A 135 -11.71 5.49 -77.22
CA THR A 135 -11.58 4.03 -77.47
C THR A 135 -10.11 3.48 -77.40
N ILE A 136 -9.90 2.23 -76.91
CA ILE A 136 -8.90 1.15 -77.24
C ILE A 136 -7.39 1.55 -77.50
N THR A 137 -6.33 1.00 -76.86
CA THR A 137 -5.70 -0.34 -77.09
C THR A 137 -4.43 -0.56 -76.20
N GLU A 138 -4.14 -1.81 -75.81
CA GLU A 138 -2.90 -2.33 -75.16
C GLU A 138 -1.85 -2.79 -76.22
N PRO A 139 -0.53 -3.04 -75.94
CA PRO A 139 -0.09 -4.26 -75.21
C PRO A 139 1.27 -4.20 -74.45
N GLU A 140 1.60 -5.29 -73.74
CA GLU A 140 2.95 -5.66 -73.21
C GLU A 140 3.83 -6.40 -74.28
N PRO A 141 4.95 -7.11 -73.96
CA PRO A 141 6.25 -6.62 -73.44
C PRO A 141 7.51 -7.15 -74.20
N ILE A 142 8.64 -6.43 -74.16
CA ILE A 142 10.03 -6.87 -74.51
C ILE A 142 11.03 -6.02 -73.68
N GLY A 143 12.25 -6.45 -73.27
CA GLY A 143 12.87 -7.78 -73.39
C GLY A 143 14.41 -7.84 -73.52
N ALA A 144 15.17 -7.24 -72.59
CA ALA A 144 16.64 -7.41 -72.39
C ALA A 144 17.56 -6.87 -73.55
N PRO A 145 18.93 -6.91 -73.51
CA PRO A 145 19.84 -7.86 -72.85
C PRO A 145 20.84 -7.28 -71.80
N ALA A 146 21.56 -8.17 -71.12
CA ALA A 146 22.80 -7.90 -70.35
C ALA A 146 24.06 -8.23 -71.24
N PRO A 147 25.34 -8.42 -70.79
CA PRO A 147 25.81 -8.98 -69.51
C PRO A 147 27.01 -8.28 -68.82
N ASN A 148 27.20 -8.55 -67.52
CA ASN A 148 28.43 -9.16 -66.97
C ASN A 148 28.26 -9.47 -65.47
N GLY A 149 28.55 -10.72 -65.10
CA GLY A 149 28.63 -11.20 -63.72
C GLY A 149 29.90 -12.06 -63.53
N PRO A 150 29.81 -13.18 -62.80
CA PRO A 150 29.77 -13.16 -61.34
C PRO A 150 30.85 -14.07 -60.71
N SER A 151 31.13 -13.95 -59.40
CA SER A 151 31.94 -14.95 -58.66
C SER A 151 31.70 -14.95 -57.15
N ASP A 152 31.15 -16.06 -56.66
CA ASP A 152 31.22 -16.62 -55.30
C ASP A 152 31.48 -18.13 -55.49
N PRO A 153 31.96 -18.90 -54.48
CA PRO A 153 32.93 -18.62 -53.43
C PRO A 153 34.14 -19.60 -53.60
N PRO A 154 34.81 -20.11 -52.54
CA PRO A 154 34.24 -21.29 -51.86
C PRO A 154 34.45 -21.37 -50.33
N SER A 155 33.82 -22.39 -49.75
CA SER A 155 33.95 -22.90 -48.37
C SER A 155 35.39 -23.37 -48.03
N LEU A 156 35.79 -23.56 -46.76
CA LEU A 156 35.42 -24.69 -45.89
C LEU A 156 35.66 -24.42 -44.38
N ARG A 157 34.91 -25.15 -43.53
CA ARG A 157 35.20 -25.49 -42.11
C ARG A 157 35.07 -27.02 -41.99
N PRO A 158 35.86 -27.74 -41.17
CA PRO A 158 35.45 -27.97 -39.76
C PRO A 158 36.57 -28.28 -38.72
N GLN A 159 36.30 -28.01 -37.42
CA GLN A 159 36.83 -28.74 -36.23
C GLN A 159 38.38 -28.73 -36.03
N SER A 160 39.03 -29.20 -34.94
CA SER A 160 38.68 -29.53 -33.54
C SER A 160 39.94 -29.43 -32.63
N ASN A 161 39.76 -29.42 -31.30
CA ASN A 161 40.83 -29.61 -30.29
C ASN A 161 41.39 -31.06 -30.30
N PRO A 162 42.44 -31.41 -29.52
CA PRO A 162 43.74 -30.76 -29.26
C PRO A 162 44.90 -31.70 -29.69
N PRO A 163 46.15 -31.54 -29.18
CA PRO A 163 46.62 -32.52 -28.18
C PRO A 163 47.58 -31.98 -27.09
N GLN A 164 47.89 -32.84 -26.13
CA GLN A 164 48.91 -32.64 -25.08
C GLN A 164 50.34 -32.93 -25.59
N SER A 165 51.36 -32.44 -24.88
CA SER A 165 52.68 -33.08 -24.82
C SER A 165 52.96 -33.54 -23.38
N ILE A 166 53.67 -34.68 -23.23
CA ILE A 166 53.77 -35.43 -21.97
C ILE A 166 55.11 -35.15 -21.28
N GLY A 167 55.08 -34.95 -19.95
CA GLY A 167 56.23 -34.56 -19.11
C GLY A 167 56.43 -35.40 -17.85
N SER A 168 56.45 -36.73 -17.98
CA SER A 168 57.08 -37.72 -17.07
C SER A 168 56.78 -37.77 -15.55
N GLN A 169 56.27 -38.95 -15.14
CA GLN A 169 56.49 -39.65 -13.84
C GLN A 169 55.86 -39.04 -12.57
N LYS A 170 54.88 -39.72 -11.92
CA LYS A 170 54.97 -40.94 -11.08
C LYS A 170 55.80 -40.78 -9.78
N ASN A 171 55.11 -40.58 -8.65
CA ASN A 171 54.79 -41.67 -7.71
C ASN A 171 53.84 -41.26 -6.58
N SER A 172 53.23 -42.27 -5.96
CA SER A 172 52.28 -42.25 -4.83
C SER A 172 52.72 -43.36 -3.84
N PRO A 173 52.17 -43.48 -2.61
CA PRO A 173 51.61 -42.48 -1.67
C PRO A 173 52.08 -42.73 -0.19
N THR A 174 51.41 -42.09 0.79
CA THR A 174 51.10 -42.56 2.17
C THR A 174 52.21 -43.14 3.08
N GLY A 175 52.41 -42.54 4.27
CA GLY A 175 53.03 -43.26 5.41
C GLY A 175 53.35 -42.45 6.68
N SER A 176 52.62 -42.72 7.76
CA SER A 176 53.03 -42.67 9.19
C SER A 176 53.82 -41.46 9.79
N GLU A 177 53.09 -40.72 10.64
CA GLU A 177 53.49 -40.05 11.90
C GLU A 177 54.26 -41.02 12.90
N PRO A 178 54.81 -40.60 14.08
CA PRO A 178 54.74 -39.28 14.73
C PRO A 178 55.96 -38.78 15.59
N ILE A 179 55.78 -37.61 16.23
CA ILE A 179 56.47 -36.99 17.39
C ILE A 179 58.02 -36.94 17.42
N ARG A 180 58.59 -35.72 17.25
CA ARG A 180 59.42 -35.03 18.27
C ARG A 180 59.85 -33.62 17.81
N LEU A 181 59.58 -32.61 18.64
CA LEU A 181 60.27 -31.32 18.64
C LEU A 181 60.30 -30.75 20.06
N VAL A 182 61.37 -30.04 20.40
CA VAL A 182 61.63 -29.36 21.68
C VAL A 182 62.19 -27.97 21.34
N GLU A 183 61.85 -26.98 22.17
CA GLU A 183 62.26 -25.56 22.11
C GLU A 183 63.76 -25.39 22.49
N PRO A 184 64.36 -24.16 22.57
CA PRO A 184 63.86 -22.79 22.40
C PRO A 184 64.68 -22.01 21.31
N ASP A 185 64.84 -20.68 21.19
CA ASP A 185 65.15 -19.60 22.15
C ASP A 185 65.02 -18.18 21.51
N VAL A 186 64.51 -17.19 22.29
CA VAL A 186 65.10 -15.85 22.66
C VAL A 186 65.40 -14.79 21.53
N ASP A 187 65.24 -13.46 21.67
CA ASP A 187 65.12 -12.52 22.82
C ASP A 187 64.27 -11.23 22.56
N SER A 188 63.95 -10.49 23.65
CA SER A 188 63.88 -9.01 23.90
C SER A 188 63.64 -7.94 22.79
N ALA A 189 63.05 -6.76 23.03
CA ALA A 189 62.37 -6.13 24.19
C ALA A 189 61.57 -4.85 23.78
N SER A 190 60.90 -4.17 24.72
CA SER A 190 59.91 -3.07 24.54
C SER A 190 60.49 -1.63 24.38
N GLU A 191 59.72 -0.72 23.73
CA GLU A 191 59.21 0.58 24.28
C GLU A 191 58.55 1.51 23.22
N GLU A 192 57.69 2.45 23.69
CA GLU A 192 57.03 3.58 22.98
C GLU A 192 57.32 4.89 23.78
N PRO A 193 57.13 6.17 23.30
CA PRO A 193 56.16 6.64 22.30
C PRO A 193 56.67 7.76 21.33
N THR A 194 55.75 8.61 20.84
CA THR A 194 55.80 9.64 19.76
C THR A 194 56.24 11.06 20.21
N PRO A 195 56.21 12.14 19.38
CA PRO A 195 56.63 12.36 17.96
C PRO A 195 57.52 13.64 17.76
N SER A 196 58.06 13.89 16.55
CA SER A 196 58.65 15.21 16.17
C SER A 196 58.65 15.52 14.64
N SER A 197 59.18 16.70 14.24
CA SER A 197 58.88 17.42 12.97
C SER A 197 60.01 17.51 11.92
N TYR A 198 59.66 17.92 10.69
CA TYR A 198 60.56 18.23 9.54
C TYR A 198 61.68 19.27 9.85
N PRO A 199 62.77 19.32 9.05
CA PRO A 199 62.84 20.30 7.93
C PRO A 199 63.64 19.85 6.66
N SER A 200 63.91 20.82 5.77
CA SER A 200 64.35 20.74 4.36
C SER A 200 65.85 20.64 4.04
N THR A 201 66.20 20.19 2.82
CA THR A 201 67.37 20.57 1.96
C THR A 201 67.09 20.02 0.54
N GLY A 202 67.47 20.57 -0.61
CA GLY A 202 68.20 21.78 -1.06
C GLY A 202 68.10 21.84 -2.62
N MET A 203 68.85 22.61 -3.41
CA MET A 203 69.83 23.69 -3.20
C MET A 203 69.98 24.48 -4.53
N SER A 204 70.29 25.78 -4.49
CA SER A 204 70.24 26.68 -5.68
C SER A 204 71.54 26.80 -6.48
N LEU A 205 71.44 27.26 -7.74
CA LEU A 205 72.51 27.87 -8.53
C LEU A 205 71.93 29.01 -9.37
N GLU A 206 72.60 30.18 -9.40
CA GLU A 206 72.01 31.48 -9.77
C GLU A 206 73.06 32.36 -10.50
N LEU A 207 72.59 33.44 -11.15
CA LEU A 207 73.34 34.60 -11.70
C LEU A 207 73.93 34.47 -13.14
N PRO A 208 74.05 35.60 -13.90
CA PRO A 208 73.31 36.88 -13.78
C PRO A 208 72.81 37.48 -15.11
N ARG A 209 71.79 38.35 -15.03
CA ARG A 209 71.73 39.63 -15.78
C ARG A 209 70.75 40.62 -15.14
N GLN A 210 71.03 41.92 -15.31
CA GLN A 210 70.38 43.04 -14.61
C GLN A 210 69.25 43.72 -15.44
N PRO A 211 68.44 44.61 -14.84
CA PRO A 211 67.00 44.71 -15.16
C PRO A 211 66.60 45.84 -16.12
N ARG A 212 65.33 45.81 -16.54
CA ARG A 212 64.49 46.98 -16.89
C ARG A 212 63.01 46.70 -16.51
N PRO A 213 62.14 47.72 -16.42
CA PRO A 213 61.13 47.80 -15.35
C PRO A 213 59.83 47.03 -15.60
N ALA A 214 59.07 46.85 -14.52
CA ALA A 214 57.79 46.16 -14.50
C ALA A 214 56.67 46.92 -15.24
N VAL A 215 55.81 46.15 -15.91
CA VAL A 215 54.41 46.52 -16.12
C VAL A 215 53.61 45.82 -15.02
N ALA A 216 52.92 46.59 -14.19
CA ALA A 216 52.15 46.05 -13.07
C ALA A 216 50.77 45.53 -13.55
N THR A 217 50.73 44.28 -13.99
CA THR A 217 49.44 43.57 -14.12
C THR A 217 48.86 43.37 -12.71
N PRO A 218 47.62 43.81 -12.43
CA PRO A 218 46.99 43.52 -11.14
C PRO A 218 46.63 42.03 -11.09
N THR A 219 47.50 41.22 -10.48
CA THR A 219 47.20 39.82 -10.20
C THR A 219 46.04 39.77 -9.20
N LEU A 220 44.83 39.52 -9.71
CA LEU A 220 43.66 39.22 -8.89
C LEU A 220 44.01 38.03 -7.97
N LYS A 221 44.18 38.33 -6.67
CA LYS A 221 44.27 37.28 -5.65
C LYS A 221 42.96 36.52 -5.67
N ILE A 222 43.01 35.26 -6.12
CA ILE A 222 41.91 34.32 -5.90
C ILE A 222 41.78 34.20 -4.39
N ALA A 223 40.71 34.79 -3.83
CA ALA A 223 40.51 34.86 -2.40
C ALA A 223 40.28 33.44 -1.85
N GLY A 224 41.12 33.04 -0.90
CA GLY A 224 41.02 31.71 -0.30
C GLY A 224 39.75 31.57 0.53
N HIS A 225 39.00 30.49 0.29
CA HIS A 225 37.92 29.95 1.14
C HIS A 225 37.12 31.03 1.90
N HIS A 226 36.40 31.88 1.16
CA HIS A 226 35.40 32.74 1.79
C HIS A 226 34.45 31.88 2.63
N ALA A 227 34.24 32.27 3.90
CA ALA A 227 33.12 31.76 4.68
C ALA A 227 31.84 32.00 3.86
N LEU A 228 31.00 30.96 3.75
CA LEU A 228 29.71 31.09 3.09
C LEU A 228 28.91 32.18 3.83
N PRO A 229 28.29 33.14 3.12
CA PRO A 229 27.49 34.18 3.76
C PRO A 229 26.33 33.56 4.53
N ASP A 230 25.89 34.20 5.60
CA ASP A 230 24.76 33.69 6.40
C ASP A 230 23.40 34.08 5.82
N GLN A 231 23.35 35.17 5.01
CA GLN A 231 22.18 35.60 4.24
C GLN A 231 22.61 36.16 2.87
N LEU A 232 21.82 35.87 1.83
CA LEU A 232 21.99 36.37 0.47
C LEU A 232 21.08 37.56 0.15
N PRO A 233 21.51 38.52 -0.70
CA PRO A 233 20.65 39.60 -1.17
C PRO A 233 19.50 39.08 -2.06
N PRO A 234 18.30 39.68 -1.98
CA PRO A 234 17.16 39.28 -2.81
C PRO A 234 17.36 39.67 -4.28
N MET A 235 16.93 38.80 -5.20
CA MET A 235 16.98 39.07 -6.63
C MET A 235 15.78 39.89 -7.09
N TRP A 236 15.94 40.65 -8.18
CA TRP A 236 14.95 41.63 -8.65
C TRP A 236 13.55 41.03 -8.89
N TRP A 237 13.47 39.79 -9.38
CA TRP A 237 12.19 39.12 -9.64
C TRP A 237 11.45 38.67 -8.37
N ASN A 238 12.10 38.55 -7.20
CA ASN A 238 11.49 38.01 -5.99
C ASN A 238 10.25 38.82 -5.55
N ALA A 239 10.26 40.13 -5.78
CA ALA A 239 9.12 41.02 -5.51
C ALA A 239 8.07 41.02 -6.64
N GLU A 240 8.47 40.75 -7.89
CA GLU A 240 7.57 40.73 -9.06
C GLU A 240 6.79 39.41 -9.17
N VAL A 241 7.37 38.26 -8.78
CA VAL A 241 6.72 36.94 -8.82
C VAL A 241 5.38 36.92 -8.05
N ARG A 242 5.28 37.71 -6.97
CA ARG A 242 4.08 37.86 -6.12
C ARG A 242 2.97 38.69 -6.77
N GLN A 243 3.29 39.51 -7.77
CA GLN A 243 2.35 40.39 -8.49
C GLN A 243 1.70 39.64 -9.67
N SER A 244 0.68 40.23 -10.30
CA SER A 244 0.03 39.62 -11.49
C SER A 244 0.99 39.56 -12.68
N VAL A 245 1.10 38.40 -13.35
CA VAL A 245 1.79 38.29 -14.64
C VAL A 245 0.84 38.38 -15.84
N GLY A 246 -0.46 38.59 -15.63
CA GLY A 246 -1.44 38.78 -16.71
C GLY A 246 -1.80 37.48 -17.46
N ILE A 247 -1.84 36.35 -16.74
CA ILE A 247 -2.26 35.04 -17.26
C ILE A 247 -3.77 34.81 -17.04
N GLY A 248 -4.38 35.47 -16.05
CA GLY A 248 -5.82 35.42 -15.76
C GLY A 248 -6.43 36.81 -15.48
N PRO A 249 -7.77 36.95 -15.49
CA PRO A 249 -8.47 38.23 -15.33
C PRO A 249 -8.39 38.84 -13.92
N ALA A 250 -8.09 38.02 -12.90
CA ALA A 250 -7.86 38.44 -11.53
C ALA A 250 -6.93 37.44 -10.82
N THR A 251 -6.29 37.87 -9.74
CA THR A 251 -5.31 37.07 -8.97
C THR A 251 -5.91 36.44 -7.72
N LEU A 252 -5.31 35.33 -7.27
CA LEU A 252 -5.57 34.67 -6.00
C LEU A 252 -4.24 34.44 -5.26
N PRO A 253 -4.00 35.12 -4.12
CA PRO A 253 -2.80 34.87 -3.31
C PRO A 253 -2.87 33.50 -2.63
N ILE A 254 -1.76 32.77 -2.74
CA ILE A 254 -1.55 31.43 -2.18
C ILE A 254 -0.22 31.34 -1.44
N SER A 255 -0.18 30.54 -0.39
CA SER A 255 1.01 30.19 0.40
C SER A 255 1.01 28.69 0.70
N ILE A 256 2.18 28.11 0.99
CA ILE A 256 2.33 26.69 1.30
C ILE A 256 1.37 26.26 2.40
N ASP A 257 1.33 26.98 3.53
CA ASP A 257 0.47 26.66 4.68
C ASP A 257 -1.01 26.56 4.29
N ARG A 258 -1.50 27.50 3.47
CA ARG A 258 -2.89 27.50 3.00
C ARG A 258 -3.18 26.30 2.10
N LEU A 259 -2.24 25.94 1.21
CA LEU A 259 -2.39 24.82 0.30
C LEU A 259 -2.27 23.47 1.03
N VAL A 260 -1.42 23.39 2.06
CA VAL A 260 -1.28 22.21 2.96
C VAL A 260 -2.53 22.03 3.80
N GLN A 261 -3.05 23.07 4.44
CA GLN A 261 -4.31 23.02 5.20
C GLN A 261 -5.50 22.64 4.31
N SER A 262 -5.61 23.25 3.13
CA SER A 262 -6.62 22.93 2.12
C SER A 262 -6.50 21.47 1.64
N ALA A 263 -5.29 20.95 1.40
CA ALA A 263 -5.08 19.55 1.03
C ALA A 263 -5.44 18.59 2.17
N LEU A 264 -5.09 18.90 3.42
CA LEU A 264 -5.43 18.09 4.60
C LEU A 264 -6.94 17.98 4.82
N ALA A 265 -7.71 19.02 4.48
CA ALA A 265 -9.16 18.99 4.54
C ALA A 265 -9.81 18.32 3.31
N ASN A 266 -9.42 18.74 2.11
CA ASN A 266 -10.18 18.51 0.88
C ASN A 266 -9.55 17.47 -0.07
N SER A 267 -8.27 17.11 0.06
CA SER A 267 -7.64 16.18 -0.86
C SER A 267 -8.22 14.77 -0.71
N THR A 268 -8.85 14.29 -1.77
CA THR A 268 -9.38 12.93 -1.87
C THR A 268 -8.30 11.86 -1.70
N GLN A 269 -7.02 12.20 -1.94
CA GLN A 269 -5.90 11.30 -1.63
C GLN A 269 -5.73 11.16 -0.10
N ILE A 270 -5.67 12.27 0.64
CA ILE A 270 -5.55 12.26 2.11
C ILE A 270 -6.80 11.63 2.75
N GLN A 271 -8.00 11.91 2.24
CA GLN A 271 -9.24 11.29 2.72
C GLN A 271 -9.25 9.75 2.53
N SER A 272 -8.67 9.26 1.43
CA SER A 272 -8.45 7.82 1.20
C SER A 272 -7.43 7.25 2.21
N LEU A 273 -6.27 7.88 2.36
CA LEU A 273 -5.22 7.48 3.30
C LEU A 273 -5.71 7.43 4.77
N LEU A 274 -6.54 8.39 5.18
CA LEU A 274 -7.16 8.46 6.52
C LEU A 274 -8.30 7.45 6.72
N THR A 275 -8.76 6.77 5.66
CA THR A 275 -9.82 5.76 5.74
C THR A 275 -9.26 4.37 6.07
N GLU A 276 -8.06 4.01 5.61
CA GLU A 276 -7.47 2.69 5.86
C GLU A 276 -7.23 2.40 7.37
N PRO A 277 -6.72 3.33 8.21
CA PRO A 277 -6.68 3.14 9.66
C PRO A 277 -8.07 2.93 10.29
N ARG A 278 -9.14 3.53 9.73
CA ARG A 278 -10.51 3.32 10.22
C ARG A 278 -11.01 1.91 9.89
N ILE A 279 -10.67 1.39 8.71
CA ILE A 279 -10.94 0.00 8.32
C ILE A 279 -10.23 -0.96 9.28
N ARG A 280 -8.93 -0.79 9.54
CA ARG A 280 -8.19 -1.66 10.48
C ARG A 280 -8.70 -1.55 11.92
N ARG A 281 -9.14 -0.37 12.36
CA ARG A 281 -9.81 -0.22 13.66
C ARG A 281 -11.14 -0.98 13.72
N ALA A 282 -11.88 -1.09 12.62
CA ALA A 282 -13.07 -1.96 12.55
C ALA A 282 -12.69 -3.45 12.59
N THR A 283 -11.58 -3.87 11.96
CA THR A 283 -11.05 -5.24 12.07
C THR A 283 -10.76 -5.64 13.51
N VAL A 284 -10.26 -4.73 14.36
CA VAL A 284 -10.08 -4.99 15.81
C VAL A 284 -11.40 -5.32 16.50
N ALA A 285 -12.52 -4.71 16.10
CA ALA A 285 -13.84 -5.04 16.63
C ALA A 285 -14.36 -6.41 16.11
N VAL A 286 -14.09 -6.75 14.85
CA VAL A 286 -14.41 -8.08 14.28
C VAL A 286 -13.65 -9.19 15.02
N GLU A 287 -12.37 -9.00 15.31
CA GLU A 287 -11.58 -9.95 16.11
C GLU A 287 -11.94 -9.94 17.61
N GLN A 288 -12.68 -8.94 18.09
CA GLN A 288 -13.31 -8.99 19.42
C GLN A 288 -14.62 -9.80 19.40
N ALA A 289 -15.39 -9.70 18.32
CA ALA A 289 -16.68 -10.36 18.16
C ALA A 289 -16.61 -11.90 18.09
N GLN A 290 -15.42 -12.50 17.94
CA GLN A 290 -15.26 -13.97 18.11
C GLN A 290 -15.60 -14.46 19.54
N PHE A 291 -15.63 -13.53 20.51
CA PHE A 291 -16.01 -13.77 21.90
C PHE A 291 -17.45 -13.33 22.22
N ASP A 292 -18.24 -12.90 21.23
CA ASP A 292 -19.64 -12.52 21.45
C ASP A 292 -20.56 -13.75 21.52
N TRP A 293 -21.75 -13.55 22.10
CA TRP A 293 -22.79 -14.58 22.15
C TRP A 293 -23.45 -14.76 20.78
N GLN A 294 -23.42 -15.98 20.27
CA GLN A 294 -24.12 -16.38 19.05
C GLN A 294 -25.42 -17.10 19.42
N SER A 295 -26.56 -16.55 19.01
CA SER A 295 -27.81 -17.31 18.96
C SER A 295 -27.86 -18.16 17.70
N PHE A 296 -28.37 -19.38 17.83
CA PHE A 296 -28.62 -20.26 16.69
C PHE A 296 -30.00 -20.91 16.79
N VAL A 297 -30.59 -21.18 15.62
CA VAL A 297 -31.76 -22.02 15.45
C VAL A 297 -31.50 -22.92 14.25
N GLU A 298 -31.55 -24.22 14.47
CA GLU A 298 -31.28 -25.26 13.49
C GLU A 298 -32.48 -26.23 13.50
N SER A 299 -32.90 -26.73 12.33
CA SER A 299 -33.96 -27.74 12.25
C SER A 299 -33.77 -28.63 11.03
N GLN A 300 -34.01 -29.93 11.22
CA GLN A 300 -33.77 -30.98 10.26
C GLN A 300 -34.98 -31.92 10.22
N PHE A 301 -35.29 -32.42 9.03
CA PHE A 301 -36.28 -33.48 8.82
C PHE A 301 -35.63 -34.58 7.98
N ASP A 302 -35.52 -35.76 8.56
CA ASP A 302 -34.95 -36.94 7.93
C ASP A 302 -36.05 -37.97 7.69
N ASP A 303 -36.19 -38.42 6.45
CA ASP A 303 -37.07 -39.51 6.03
C ASP A 303 -36.19 -40.67 5.54
N LYS A 304 -35.87 -41.58 6.46
CA LYS A 304 -34.91 -42.67 6.24
C LYS A 304 -35.64 -43.94 5.80
N SER A 305 -35.08 -44.64 4.83
CA SER A 305 -35.57 -45.95 4.40
C SER A 305 -34.39 -46.88 4.08
N ASP A 306 -33.99 -47.72 5.04
CA ASP A 306 -32.84 -48.63 4.93
C ASP A 306 -33.28 -50.10 4.77
N PRO A 307 -32.57 -50.97 4.03
CA PRO A 307 -32.82 -52.40 4.06
C PRO A 307 -32.45 -52.99 5.44
N ILE A 308 -33.28 -53.86 6.00
CA ILE A 308 -32.99 -54.53 7.29
C ILE A 308 -32.30 -55.88 7.09
N GLY A 309 -31.33 -56.16 7.94
CA GLY A 309 -30.61 -57.45 7.99
C GLY A 309 -30.97 -58.32 9.20
N SER A 310 -31.92 -57.90 10.04
CA SER A 310 -32.32 -58.62 11.25
C SER A 310 -33.74 -58.27 11.69
N ILE A 311 -34.47 -59.28 12.17
CA ILE A 311 -35.79 -59.12 12.81
C ILE A 311 -35.74 -58.18 14.02
N LEU A 312 -34.58 -58.02 14.66
CA LEU A 312 -34.39 -57.17 15.84
C LEU A 312 -34.39 -55.67 15.52
N THR A 313 -34.41 -55.27 14.24
CA THR A 313 -34.48 -53.86 13.85
C THR A 313 -35.92 -53.34 13.84
N THR A 314 -36.89 -54.13 13.34
CA THR A 314 -38.30 -53.70 13.19
C THR A 314 -39.33 -54.59 13.92
N GLY A 315 -38.97 -55.83 14.24
CA GLY A 315 -39.93 -56.88 14.60
C GLY A 315 -40.50 -57.64 13.40
N SER A 316 -39.99 -57.40 12.18
CA SER A 316 -40.33 -58.11 10.94
C SER A 316 -39.08 -58.66 10.26
N ALA A 317 -39.21 -59.80 9.57
CA ALA A 317 -38.16 -60.33 8.69
C ALA A 317 -38.16 -59.65 7.31
N ASP A 318 -39.34 -59.23 6.86
CA ASP A 318 -39.55 -58.59 5.56
C ASP A 318 -39.66 -57.07 5.71
N GLY A 319 -39.03 -56.32 4.78
CA GLY A 319 -39.27 -54.90 4.58
C GLY A 319 -38.00 -54.02 4.62
N ARG A 320 -38.20 -52.78 5.05
CA ARG A 320 -37.18 -51.74 5.26
C ARG A 320 -37.40 -51.11 6.62
N PHE A 321 -36.36 -50.55 7.23
CA PHE A 321 -36.49 -49.68 8.39
C PHE A 321 -36.87 -48.30 7.86
N GLU A 322 -38.11 -47.89 8.10
CA GLU A 322 -38.64 -46.58 7.75
C GLU A 322 -38.68 -45.74 9.02
N ASP A 323 -37.97 -44.60 9.02
CA ASP A 323 -37.77 -43.77 10.20
C ASP A 323 -37.85 -42.29 9.81
N LYS A 324 -38.85 -41.61 10.36
CA LYS A 324 -39.15 -40.20 10.11
C LYS A 324 -38.87 -39.42 11.38
N THR A 325 -37.79 -38.65 11.36
CA THR A 325 -37.35 -37.83 12.50
C THR A 325 -37.43 -36.35 12.11
N TRP A 326 -38.19 -35.58 12.88
CA TRP A 326 -38.07 -34.12 12.89
C TRP A 326 -37.29 -33.71 14.13
N SER A 327 -36.29 -32.86 13.96
CA SER A 327 -35.56 -32.23 15.07
C SER A 327 -35.42 -30.72 14.88
N ALA A 328 -35.31 -30.02 16.01
CA ALA A 328 -35.01 -28.62 16.10
C ALA A 328 -34.12 -28.37 17.32
N ALA A 329 -33.16 -27.46 17.17
CA ALA A 329 -32.28 -26.98 18.23
C ALA A 329 -32.35 -25.45 18.24
N ALA A 330 -32.52 -24.85 19.42
CA ALA A 330 -32.42 -23.41 19.60
C ALA A 330 -31.55 -23.11 20.82
N GLY A 331 -30.56 -22.23 20.67
CA GLY A 331 -29.54 -22.06 21.69
C GLY A 331 -28.70 -20.79 21.61
N LEU A 332 -27.83 -20.65 22.62
CA LEU A 332 -26.83 -19.62 22.77
C LEU A 332 -25.46 -20.28 22.96
N ARG A 333 -24.46 -19.87 22.18
CA ARG A 333 -23.06 -20.33 22.31
C ARG A 333 -22.08 -19.17 22.33
N GLN A 334 -21.01 -19.30 23.11
CA GLN A 334 -19.96 -18.29 23.27
C GLN A 334 -18.59 -18.96 23.36
N THR A 335 -17.55 -18.33 22.81
CA THR A 335 -16.17 -18.61 23.22
C THR A 335 -15.72 -17.55 24.21
N ASN A 336 -15.00 -17.94 25.25
CA ASN A 336 -14.48 -17.01 26.26
C ASN A 336 -13.01 -16.69 26.00
N ARG A 337 -12.52 -15.61 26.62
CA ARG A 337 -11.16 -15.09 26.42
C ARG A 337 -10.04 -16.03 26.90
N ILE A 338 -10.34 -17.15 27.57
CA ILE A 338 -9.37 -18.19 27.96
C ILE A 338 -9.49 -19.49 27.14
N GLY A 339 -10.25 -19.46 26.04
CA GLY A 339 -10.44 -20.58 25.11
C GLY A 339 -11.58 -21.54 25.47
N GLY A 340 -12.24 -21.32 26.60
CA GLY A 340 -13.39 -22.10 27.02
C GLY A 340 -14.62 -21.81 26.15
N LYS A 341 -15.31 -22.87 25.72
CA LYS A 341 -16.55 -22.78 24.93
C LYS A 341 -17.73 -23.12 25.82
N LEU A 342 -18.72 -22.24 25.87
CA LEU A 342 -19.98 -22.44 26.58
C LEU A 342 -21.12 -22.50 25.57
N GLU A 343 -22.02 -23.47 25.73
CA GLU A 343 -23.18 -23.67 24.87
C GLU A 343 -24.38 -24.10 25.71
N LEU A 344 -25.52 -23.44 25.48
CA LEU A 344 -26.82 -23.67 26.10
C LEU A 344 -27.82 -23.92 24.98
N ALA A 345 -28.33 -25.14 24.84
CA ALA A 345 -29.22 -25.53 23.75
C ALA A 345 -30.48 -26.23 24.26
N GLN A 346 -31.65 -25.80 23.80
CA GLN A 346 -32.90 -26.54 23.90
C GLN A 346 -33.11 -27.28 22.59
N ASN A 347 -32.87 -28.59 22.64
CA ASN A 347 -33.18 -29.54 21.59
C ASN A 347 -34.62 -30.04 21.78
N GLY A 348 -35.32 -30.29 20.68
CA GLY A 348 -36.68 -30.82 20.65
C GLY A 348 -37.02 -31.45 19.31
N GLY A 349 -37.82 -32.52 19.31
CA GLY A 349 -38.09 -33.26 18.08
C GLY A 349 -39.00 -34.45 18.32
N HIS A 350 -39.54 -35.00 17.24
CA HIS A 350 -40.34 -36.22 17.29
C HIS A 350 -39.83 -37.25 16.29
N GLN A 351 -39.92 -38.52 16.68
CA GLN A 351 -39.51 -39.66 15.87
C GLN A 351 -40.66 -40.64 15.71
N ARG A 352 -40.88 -41.08 14.47
CA ARG A 352 -41.80 -42.15 14.12
C ARG A 352 -41.10 -43.13 13.20
N ASN A 353 -40.95 -44.38 13.62
CA ASN A 353 -40.45 -45.44 12.76
C ASN A 353 -41.39 -46.65 12.73
N ASN A 354 -41.08 -47.63 11.88
CA ASN A 354 -41.83 -48.88 11.77
C ASN A 354 -41.31 -50.01 12.69
N SER A 355 -40.61 -49.69 13.77
CA SER A 355 -40.12 -50.66 14.75
C SER A 355 -41.08 -50.91 15.90
N GLN A 356 -41.34 -52.19 16.18
CA GLN A 356 -42.06 -52.67 17.36
C GLN A 356 -41.29 -52.44 18.67
N PHE A 357 -39.99 -52.13 18.60
CA PHE A 357 -39.13 -51.90 19.77
C PHE A 357 -39.01 -50.41 20.17
N LEU A 358 -39.56 -49.49 19.37
CA LEU A 358 -39.68 -48.10 19.75
C LEU A 358 -40.94 -47.94 20.63
N ILE A 359 -40.76 -47.56 21.90
CA ILE A 359 -41.85 -47.36 22.87
C ILE A 359 -41.57 -46.10 23.69
N PRO A 360 -42.43 -45.07 23.65
CA PRO A 360 -43.63 -44.95 22.79
C PRO A 360 -43.27 -44.78 21.31
N ASN A 361 -44.24 -45.00 20.41
CA ASN A 361 -44.09 -44.76 18.98
C ASN A 361 -45.42 -44.26 18.39
N PRO A 362 -45.49 -43.04 17.81
CA PRO A 362 -44.39 -42.06 17.70
C PRO A 362 -44.04 -41.43 19.06
N GLN A 363 -42.76 -41.07 19.23
CA GLN A 363 -42.26 -40.41 20.45
C GLN A 363 -42.01 -38.91 20.23
N GLY A 364 -42.41 -38.08 21.19
CA GLY A 364 -41.96 -36.70 21.36
C GLY A 364 -40.77 -36.66 22.32
N THR A 365 -39.73 -35.88 22.00
CA THR A 365 -38.49 -35.81 22.79
C THR A 365 -38.00 -34.38 22.90
N THR A 366 -37.46 -34.02 24.07
CA THR A 366 -36.76 -32.75 24.31
C THR A 366 -35.56 -32.94 25.22
N ARG A 367 -34.57 -32.08 25.06
CA ARG A 367 -33.38 -32.00 25.92
C ARG A 367 -32.91 -30.55 26.03
N LEU A 368 -32.89 -30.00 27.24
CA LEU A 368 -32.10 -28.82 27.54
C LEU A 368 -30.71 -29.29 27.97
N GLU A 369 -29.67 -28.79 27.32
CA GLU A 369 -28.28 -29.13 27.61
C GLU A 369 -27.41 -27.88 27.77
N VAL A 370 -26.45 -28.00 28.68
CA VAL A 370 -25.37 -27.03 28.93
C VAL A 370 -24.05 -27.76 28.77
N ASN A 371 -23.30 -27.38 27.75
CA ASN A 371 -21.99 -27.93 27.42
C ASN A 371 -20.92 -26.87 27.70
N TYR A 372 -19.90 -27.21 28.48
CA TYR A 372 -18.72 -26.38 28.71
C TYR A 372 -17.43 -27.15 28.43
N THR A 373 -16.62 -26.64 27.52
CA THR A 373 -15.34 -27.26 27.11
C THR A 373 -14.20 -26.28 27.34
N GLN A 374 -13.26 -26.58 28.24
CA GLN A 374 -12.11 -25.72 28.56
C GLN A 374 -10.78 -26.38 28.18
N PRO A 375 -10.01 -25.83 27.22
CA PRO A 375 -8.63 -26.26 27.00
C PRO A 375 -7.76 -25.90 28.22
N LEU A 376 -6.94 -26.85 28.68
CA LEU A 376 -6.04 -26.72 29.83
C LEU A 376 -4.56 -26.60 29.43
N LEU A 377 -4.19 -26.99 28.21
CA LEU A 377 -2.81 -26.96 27.69
C LEU A 377 -2.75 -26.29 26.30
N SER A 378 -2.68 -27.07 25.22
CA SER A 378 -2.77 -26.50 23.86
C SER A 378 -4.11 -25.77 23.67
N GLY A 379 -4.08 -24.54 23.14
CA GLY A 379 -5.23 -23.64 23.03
C GLY A 379 -5.67 -22.92 24.32
N ALA A 380 -5.06 -23.19 25.47
CA ALA A 380 -5.47 -22.59 26.74
C ALA A 380 -4.98 -21.14 26.94
N GLY A 381 -5.75 -20.38 27.72
CA GLY A 381 -5.30 -19.12 28.31
C GLY A 381 -5.43 -17.88 27.41
N ARG A 382 -5.31 -16.72 28.04
CA ARG A 382 -5.68 -15.42 27.42
C ARG A 382 -4.81 -15.02 26.23
N PHE A 383 -3.51 -15.24 26.34
CA PHE A 383 -2.53 -14.87 25.31
C PHE A 383 -2.84 -15.51 23.93
N VAL A 384 -3.16 -16.80 23.91
CA VAL A 384 -3.38 -17.55 22.66
C VAL A 384 -4.70 -17.16 22.01
N ASN A 385 -5.76 -17.02 22.81
CA ASN A 385 -7.10 -16.74 22.31
C ASN A 385 -7.24 -15.27 21.87
N GLU A 386 -6.74 -14.31 22.66
CA GLU A 386 -6.74 -12.89 22.26
C GLU A 386 -5.65 -12.53 21.24
N SER A 387 -4.80 -13.48 20.82
CA SER A 387 -3.69 -13.22 19.87
C SER A 387 -4.15 -12.50 18.61
N ARG A 388 -5.32 -12.84 18.06
CA ARG A 388 -5.88 -12.15 16.88
C ARG A 388 -6.26 -10.70 17.14
N ILE A 389 -6.78 -10.37 18.32
CA ILE A 389 -7.05 -8.99 18.73
C ILE A 389 -5.72 -8.22 18.82
N VAL A 390 -4.69 -8.82 19.43
CA VAL A 390 -3.36 -8.20 19.56
C VAL A 390 -2.73 -7.98 18.18
N LEU A 391 -2.84 -8.94 17.27
CA LEU A 391 -2.38 -8.82 15.89
C LEU A 391 -3.13 -7.73 15.11
N ALA A 392 -4.46 -7.67 15.19
CA ALA A 392 -5.26 -6.62 14.57
C ALA A 392 -4.96 -5.23 15.16
N GLN A 393 -4.67 -5.13 16.46
CA GLN A 393 -4.22 -3.88 17.10
C GLN A 393 -2.83 -3.45 16.63
N LEU A 394 -1.90 -4.39 16.42
CA LEU A 394 -0.58 -4.12 15.86
C LEU A 394 -0.68 -3.71 14.38
N ASP A 395 -1.53 -4.35 13.58
CA ASP A 395 -1.79 -3.99 12.18
C ASP A 395 -2.46 -2.62 12.04
N TYR A 396 -3.45 -2.30 12.88
CA TYR A 396 -4.04 -0.96 12.97
C TYR A 396 -2.98 0.10 13.28
N ARG A 397 -2.10 -0.16 14.25
CA ARG A 397 -1.02 0.76 14.63
C ARG A 397 0.04 0.89 13.53
N ALA A 398 0.48 -0.20 12.91
CA ALA A 398 1.43 -0.16 11.80
C ALA A 398 0.85 0.60 10.59
N THR A 399 -0.42 0.35 10.28
CA THR A 399 -1.16 1.08 9.25
C THR A 399 -1.24 2.57 9.54
N ASN A 400 -1.42 2.99 10.79
CA ASN A 400 -1.40 4.40 11.16
C ASN A 400 -0.04 5.09 10.89
N ASP A 401 1.08 4.41 11.17
CA ASP A 401 2.41 4.95 10.86
C ASP A 401 2.60 5.09 9.33
N ARG A 402 2.20 4.07 8.58
CA ARG A 402 2.25 4.07 7.11
C ARG A 402 1.42 5.21 6.52
N THR A 403 0.21 5.42 7.04
CA THR A 403 -0.63 6.58 6.69
C THR A 403 0.08 7.90 7.02
N GLN A 404 0.78 8.01 8.15
CA GLN A 404 1.56 9.21 8.51
C GLN A 404 2.74 9.47 7.54
N ALA A 405 3.43 8.44 7.06
CA ALA A 405 4.44 8.58 6.01
C ALA A 405 3.83 8.98 4.66
N GLN A 406 2.74 8.32 4.25
CA GLN A 406 2.05 8.60 2.98
C GLN A 406 1.40 10.00 2.93
N ILE A 407 0.98 10.55 4.07
CA ILE A 407 0.52 11.94 4.18
C ILE A 407 1.72 12.90 4.02
N GLN A 408 2.87 12.63 4.65
CA GLN A 408 4.07 13.45 4.47
C GLN A 408 4.51 13.50 3.00
N ASP A 409 4.56 12.34 2.33
CA ASP A 409 4.91 12.27 0.91
C ASP A 409 3.94 13.08 0.03
N HIS A 410 2.63 13.04 0.31
CA HIS A 410 1.65 13.86 -0.43
C HIS A 410 1.79 15.37 -0.16
N LEU A 411 2.14 15.78 1.06
CA LEU A 411 2.43 17.19 1.36
C LEU A 411 3.71 17.69 0.68
N ILE A 412 4.70 16.81 0.49
CA ILE A 412 5.89 17.10 -0.31
C ILE A 412 5.51 17.27 -1.79
N ASP A 413 4.66 16.42 -2.36
CA ASP A 413 4.14 16.60 -3.73
C ASP A 413 3.42 17.94 -3.91
N VAL A 414 2.58 18.35 -2.95
CA VAL A 414 1.91 19.67 -2.95
C VAL A 414 2.94 20.80 -2.91
N THR A 415 3.98 20.66 -2.09
CA THR A 415 5.01 21.71 -1.92
C THR A 415 5.97 21.79 -3.11
N ASN A 416 6.33 20.65 -3.71
CA ASN A 416 7.05 20.57 -4.99
C ASN A 416 6.28 21.32 -6.09
N ALA A 417 5.00 21.01 -6.26
CA ALA A 417 4.15 21.66 -7.26
C ALA A 417 3.94 23.18 -7.00
N TYR A 418 4.06 23.63 -5.75
CA TYR A 418 4.06 25.05 -5.41
C TYR A 418 5.34 25.75 -5.85
N TRP A 419 6.50 25.16 -5.59
CA TRP A 419 7.77 25.74 -6.04
C TRP A 419 7.96 25.63 -7.56
N GLU A 420 7.40 24.63 -8.23
CA GLU A 420 7.28 24.60 -9.71
C GLU A 420 6.49 25.80 -10.26
N LEU A 421 5.43 26.24 -9.57
CA LEU A 421 4.69 27.45 -9.91
C LEU A 421 5.52 28.73 -9.65
N TYR A 422 6.27 28.79 -8.56
CA TYR A 422 7.22 29.89 -8.31
C TYR A 422 8.28 30.00 -9.42
N LEU A 423 8.92 28.88 -9.79
CA LEU A 423 9.92 28.83 -10.87
C LEU A 423 9.34 29.24 -12.21
N GLY A 424 8.18 28.71 -12.62
CA GLY A 424 7.54 29.08 -13.87
C GLY A 424 7.27 30.59 -13.98
N ARG A 425 6.85 31.22 -12.87
CA ARG A 425 6.65 32.68 -12.79
C ARG A 425 7.96 33.46 -12.85
N SER A 426 8.99 33.02 -12.13
CA SER A 426 10.34 33.60 -12.17
C SER A 426 10.91 33.58 -13.60
N HIS A 427 10.84 32.41 -14.26
CA HIS A 427 11.29 32.25 -15.63
C HIS A 427 10.50 33.12 -16.61
N LEU A 428 9.17 33.25 -16.48
CA LEU A 428 8.38 34.13 -17.34
C LEU A 428 8.83 35.61 -17.23
N LEU A 429 9.15 36.10 -16.04
CA LEU A 429 9.62 37.47 -15.83
C LEU A 429 11.01 37.68 -16.47
N GLN A 430 11.95 36.77 -16.23
CA GLN A 430 13.28 36.78 -16.83
C GLN A 430 13.20 36.76 -18.37
N ARG A 431 12.37 35.88 -18.96
CA ARG A 431 12.18 35.76 -20.42
C ARG A 431 11.48 36.99 -21.02
N ARG A 432 10.56 37.63 -20.28
CA ARG A 432 9.98 38.93 -20.67
C ARG A 432 11.02 40.05 -20.70
N LYS A 433 11.86 40.16 -19.67
CA LYS A 433 12.98 41.13 -19.61
C LYS A 433 13.96 40.94 -20.78
N LEU A 434 14.31 39.69 -21.12
CA LEU A 434 15.12 39.39 -22.31
C LEU A 434 14.45 39.82 -23.62
N LEU A 435 13.14 39.59 -23.75
CA LEU A 435 12.36 39.98 -24.94
C LEU A 435 12.28 41.51 -25.08
N GLU A 436 12.05 42.21 -23.98
CA GLU A 436 12.06 43.68 -23.89
C GLU A 436 13.39 44.25 -24.43
N SER A 437 14.53 43.75 -23.93
CA SER A 437 15.86 44.15 -24.40
C SER A 437 16.13 43.78 -25.88
N ALA A 438 15.64 42.64 -26.36
CA ALA A 438 15.78 42.27 -27.77
C ALA A 438 14.98 43.20 -28.71
N ARG A 439 13.77 43.59 -28.30
CA ARG A 439 12.93 44.55 -29.04
C ARG A 439 13.56 45.92 -29.08
N GLN A 440 14.02 46.45 -27.95
CA GLN A 440 14.73 47.73 -27.88
C GLN A 440 15.96 47.78 -28.82
N ILE A 441 16.72 46.68 -28.91
CA ILE A 441 17.84 46.54 -29.85
C ILE A 441 17.34 46.50 -31.31
N TYR A 442 16.33 45.67 -31.62
CA TYR A 442 15.76 45.55 -32.97
C TYR A 442 15.18 46.88 -33.48
N ASP A 443 14.39 47.58 -32.65
CA ASP A 443 13.77 48.86 -33.01
C ASP A 443 14.83 49.96 -33.19
N THR A 444 15.90 49.97 -32.37
CA THR A 444 17.04 50.88 -32.54
C THR A 444 17.80 50.62 -33.84
N LEU A 445 18.01 49.34 -34.20
CA LEU A 445 18.67 48.96 -35.46
C LEU A 445 17.82 49.30 -36.68
N ARG A 446 16.48 49.11 -36.58
CA ARG A 446 15.53 49.41 -37.65
C ARG A 446 15.33 50.90 -37.87
N ALA A 447 15.35 51.70 -36.80
CA ALA A 447 15.34 53.17 -36.89
C ALA A 447 16.60 53.75 -37.57
N ARG A 448 17.64 52.92 -37.77
CA ARG A 448 18.91 53.25 -38.44
C ARG A 448 19.11 52.52 -39.77
N GLU A 449 18.08 51.83 -40.27
CA GLU A 449 18.12 51.10 -41.55
C GLU A 449 18.47 52.06 -42.70
N GLY A 450 19.55 51.76 -43.43
CA GLY A 450 20.08 52.62 -44.50
C GLY A 450 21.01 53.76 -44.06
N VAL A 451 21.37 53.87 -42.77
CA VAL A 451 22.31 54.88 -42.25
C VAL A 451 23.67 54.25 -41.91
N ASP A 452 23.77 53.56 -40.76
CA ASP A 452 24.99 52.95 -40.20
C ASP A 452 24.84 51.44 -39.94
N VAL A 453 23.65 50.87 -40.16
CA VAL A 453 23.31 49.48 -39.83
C VAL A 453 23.27 48.56 -41.07
N LEU A 454 23.85 47.37 -40.94
CA LEU A 454 23.85 46.31 -41.96
C LEU A 454 22.60 45.41 -41.83
N GLN A 455 22.02 44.96 -42.94
CA GLN A 455 20.82 44.09 -42.94
C GLN A 455 20.95 42.84 -42.07
N ARG A 456 22.16 42.26 -41.97
CA ARG A 456 22.44 41.11 -41.10
C ARG A 456 22.17 41.40 -39.63
N GLN A 457 22.44 42.62 -39.15
CA GLN A 457 22.20 43.02 -37.76
C GLN A 457 20.70 43.09 -37.46
N ILE A 458 19.92 43.70 -38.36
CA ILE A 458 18.45 43.76 -38.26
C ILE A 458 17.87 42.32 -38.24
N LEU A 459 18.31 41.45 -39.14
CA LEU A 459 17.87 40.05 -39.20
C LEU A 459 18.29 39.24 -37.94
N ARG A 460 19.50 39.42 -37.41
CA ARG A 460 19.97 38.75 -36.17
C ARG A 460 19.15 39.20 -34.97
N ALA A 461 18.84 40.50 -34.86
CA ALA A 461 17.99 41.03 -33.80
C ALA A 461 16.53 40.55 -33.96
N GLN A 462 16.00 40.47 -35.18
CA GLN A 462 14.67 39.92 -35.45
C GLN A 462 14.55 38.44 -35.03
N VAL A 463 15.57 37.62 -35.30
CA VAL A 463 15.65 36.23 -34.84
C VAL A 463 15.72 36.13 -33.31
N ALA A 464 16.44 37.05 -32.64
CA ALA A 464 16.46 37.10 -31.19
C ALA A 464 15.09 37.47 -30.58
N VAL A 465 14.36 38.41 -31.20
CA VAL A 465 12.99 38.77 -30.79
C VAL A 465 12.03 37.57 -30.96
N THR A 466 11.95 36.97 -32.15
CA THR A 466 10.99 35.87 -32.40
C THR A 466 11.31 34.61 -31.59
N GLY A 467 12.60 34.33 -31.34
CA GLY A 467 13.01 33.28 -30.40
C GLY A 467 12.53 33.54 -28.98
N ARG A 468 12.77 34.74 -28.43
CA ARG A 468 12.36 35.12 -27.08
C ARG A 468 10.83 35.23 -26.93
N GLU A 469 10.09 35.55 -27.99
CA GLU A 469 8.62 35.45 -28.02
C GLU A 469 8.13 34.01 -27.85
N ALA A 470 8.75 33.04 -28.54
CA ALA A 470 8.44 31.62 -28.38
C ALA A 470 8.76 31.10 -26.97
N GLU A 471 9.87 31.54 -26.37
CA GLU A 471 10.22 31.24 -24.97
C GLU A 471 9.16 31.77 -23.99
N VAL A 472 8.69 33.01 -24.17
CA VAL A 472 7.63 33.62 -23.34
C VAL A 472 6.30 32.86 -23.45
N ILE A 473 5.94 32.36 -24.65
CA ILE A 473 4.72 31.54 -24.86
C ILE A 473 4.84 30.19 -24.14
N ARG A 474 6.02 29.56 -24.13
CA ARG A 474 6.30 28.33 -23.38
C ARG A 474 6.13 28.54 -21.87
N ALA A 475 6.79 29.53 -21.29
CA ALA A 475 6.73 29.82 -19.86
C ALA A 475 5.30 30.12 -19.36
N GLN A 476 4.48 30.84 -20.15
CA GLN A 476 3.06 31.04 -19.82
C GLN A 476 2.24 29.73 -19.81
N THR A 477 2.63 28.75 -20.62
CA THR A 477 1.96 27.44 -20.69
C THR A 477 2.37 26.57 -19.50
N GLU A 478 3.64 26.61 -19.11
CA GLU A 478 4.18 25.93 -17.93
C GLU A 478 3.49 26.40 -16.63
N ILE A 479 3.24 27.70 -16.47
CA ILE A 479 2.49 28.25 -15.33
C ILE A 479 1.04 27.72 -15.29
N ARG A 480 0.36 27.63 -16.44
CA ARG A 480 -1.02 27.06 -16.50
C ARG A 480 -1.01 25.57 -16.13
N ASN A 481 0.04 24.85 -16.50
CA ASN A 481 0.22 23.43 -16.16
C ASN A 481 0.51 23.22 -14.67
N SER A 482 1.38 24.00 -14.04
CA SER A 482 1.70 23.87 -12.60
C SER A 482 0.51 24.27 -11.71
N GLN A 483 -0.22 25.34 -12.04
CA GLN A 483 -1.49 25.65 -11.38
C GLN A 483 -2.51 24.51 -11.50
N SER A 484 -2.58 23.84 -12.66
CA SER A 484 -3.50 22.71 -12.88
C SER A 484 -3.07 21.46 -12.10
N ARG A 485 -1.75 21.22 -11.97
CA ARG A 485 -1.17 20.17 -11.12
C ARG A 485 -1.52 20.39 -9.65
N LEU A 486 -1.34 21.61 -9.13
CA LEU A 486 -1.71 21.95 -7.76
C LEU A 486 -3.21 21.75 -7.49
N ARG A 487 -4.09 22.28 -8.37
CA ARG A 487 -5.55 22.08 -8.24
C ARG A 487 -5.92 20.60 -8.14
N ARG A 488 -5.25 19.72 -8.90
CA ARG A 488 -5.45 18.25 -8.83
C ARG A 488 -4.96 17.63 -7.52
N LEU A 489 -3.82 18.06 -6.97
CA LEU A 489 -3.26 17.49 -5.73
C LEU A 489 -4.10 17.86 -4.51
N ILE A 490 -4.56 19.11 -4.46
CA ILE A 490 -5.30 19.68 -3.34
C ILE A 490 -6.80 19.29 -3.41
N ASN A 491 -7.37 19.26 -4.62
CA ASN A 491 -8.77 18.90 -4.92
C ASN A 491 -9.84 19.69 -4.15
N ASP A 492 -9.54 20.94 -3.79
CA ASP A 492 -10.44 21.85 -3.07
C ASP A 492 -11.53 22.42 -4.01
N PRO A 493 -12.83 22.23 -3.68
CA PRO A 493 -13.92 22.71 -4.52
C PRO A 493 -13.95 24.22 -4.77
N GLU A 494 -13.51 25.05 -3.82
CA GLU A 494 -13.44 26.51 -4.00
C GLU A 494 -12.30 26.89 -4.95
N LEU A 495 -11.14 26.25 -4.81
CA LEU A 495 -9.97 26.46 -5.67
C LEU A 495 -10.19 25.93 -7.10
N VAL A 496 -11.04 24.92 -7.26
CA VAL A 496 -11.51 24.40 -8.57
C VAL A 496 -12.59 25.31 -9.17
N ALA A 497 -13.53 25.83 -8.39
CA ALA A 497 -14.46 26.87 -8.87
C ALA A 497 -13.71 28.13 -9.34
N ALA A 498 -12.63 28.49 -8.64
CA ALA A 498 -11.70 29.57 -9.00
C ALA A 498 -10.68 29.20 -10.11
N MET A 499 -11.01 28.28 -11.03
CA MET A 499 -10.11 27.83 -12.11
C MET A 499 -9.61 28.94 -13.05
N GLN A 500 -10.35 30.04 -13.19
CA GLN A 500 -9.94 31.18 -14.03
C GLN A 500 -8.96 32.14 -13.34
N LEU A 501 -8.82 32.10 -12.00
CA LEU A 501 -7.94 33.02 -11.28
C LEU A 501 -6.47 32.66 -11.46
N GLU A 502 -5.62 33.66 -11.65
CA GLU A 502 -4.17 33.51 -11.67
C GLU A 502 -3.64 33.35 -10.25
N TRP A 503 -2.94 32.25 -9.97
CA TRP A 503 -2.38 32.01 -8.64
C TRP A 503 -1.04 32.72 -8.46
N THR A 504 -0.95 33.55 -7.41
CA THR A 504 0.25 34.31 -7.05
C THR A 504 0.87 33.75 -5.76
N PRO A 505 2.02 33.04 -5.82
CA PRO A 505 2.72 32.56 -4.64
C PRO A 505 3.21 33.75 -3.81
N GLN A 506 3.04 33.68 -2.49
CA GLN A 506 3.38 34.77 -1.57
C GLN A 506 4.66 34.48 -0.78
N ASP A 507 5.08 33.23 -0.65
CA ASP A 507 6.25 32.86 0.16
C ASP A 507 7.58 33.26 -0.55
N GLN A 508 8.70 33.12 0.15
CA GLN A 508 10.05 33.30 -0.41
C GLN A 508 10.80 31.98 -0.27
N PRO A 509 11.55 31.52 -1.30
CA PRO A 509 12.50 30.44 -1.09
C PRO A 509 13.59 30.90 -0.13
N LEU A 510 14.19 29.98 0.63
CA LEU A 510 15.20 30.29 1.63
C LEU A 510 16.39 31.05 1.00
N ASP A 511 16.84 32.11 1.68
CA ASP A 511 17.99 32.93 1.30
C ASP A 511 19.07 33.04 2.40
N PHE A 512 18.85 32.37 3.53
CA PHE A 512 19.78 32.27 4.67
C PHE A 512 20.32 30.85 4.84
N ARG A 513 21.47 30.73 5.51
CA ARG A 513 22.11 29.45 5.83
C ARG A 513 21.45 28.78 7.04
N ILE A 514 21.16 27.49 6.92
CA ILE A 514 20.78 26.63 8.04
C ILE A 514 21.98 25.73 8.39
N ASP A 515 22.40 25.74 9.66
CA ASP A 515 23.42 24.82 10.16
C ASP A 515 22.80 23.51 10.66
N ILE A 516 23.37 22.39 10.20
CA ILE A 516 22.75 21.06 10.25
C ILE A 516 23.79 20.04 10.72
N SER A 517 23.52 19.39 11.85
CA SER A 517 24.35 18.32 12.40
C SER A 517 23.78 16.94 12.03
N ALA A 518 24.53 16.18 11.23
CA ALA A 518 24.11 14.85 10.78
C ALA A 518 23.82 13.87 11.93
N SER A 519 24.58 13.94 13.03
CA SER A 519 24.36 13.08 14.20
C SER A 519 23.08 13.44 14.97
N ALA A 520 22.72 14.72 15.05
CA ALA A 520 21.47 15.17 15.65
C ALA A 520 20.27 14.76 14.77
N SER A 521 20.34 15.03 13.46
CA SER A 521 19.30 14.60 12.51
C SER A 521 19.09 13.09 12.50
N ALA A 522 20.16 12.30 12.64
CA ALA A 522 20.07 10.84 12.76
C ALA A 522 19.38 10.39 14.05
N GLN A 523 19.71 11.01 15.21
CA GLN A 523 19.05 10.69 16.48
C GLN A 523 17.56 11.03 16.46
N ILE A 524 17.19 12.17 15.86
CA ILE A 524 15.78 12.55 15.66
C ILE A 524 15.09 11.52 14.76
N ALA A 525 15.67 11.19 13.60
CA ALA A 525 15.09 10.22 12.66
C ALA A 525 14.79 8.85 13.32
N LEU A 526 15.71 8.33 14.15
CA LEU A 526 15.50 7.07 14.89
C LEU A 526 14.32 7.13 15.87
N ALA A 527 13.92 8.32 16.34
CA ALA A 527 12.81 8.52 17.27
C ALA A 527 11.47 8.83 16.57
N SER A 528 11.47 9.62 15.49
CA SER A 528 10.24 10.13 14.84
C SER A 528 9.86 9.49 13.49
N ARG A 529 10.72 8.69 12.83
CA ARG A 529 10.38 8.04 11.56
C ARG A 529 9.23 7.01 11.70
N PRO A 530 8.09 7.20 11.02
CA PRO A 530 6.99 6.23 11.05
C PRO A 530 7.37 4.85 10.53
N GLU A 531 8.31 4.75 9.58
CA GLU A 531 8.74 3.49 8.94
C GLU A 531 9.44 2.55 9.94
N ILE A 532 10.28 3.11 10.83
CA ILE A 532 10.91 2.37 11.94
C ILE A 532 9.84 1.90 12.92
N ALA A 533 8.85 2.76 13.23
CA ALA A 533 7.74 2.40 14.10
C ALA A 533 6.84 1.30 13.50
N GLU A 534 6.63 1.31 12.18
CA GLU A 534 5.88 0.29 11.44
C GLU A 534 6.60 -1.07 11.49
N ALA A 535 7.88 -1.10 11.12
CA ALA A 535 8.67 -2.33 11.10
C ALA A 535 8.82 -2.92 12.52
N MET A 536 9.03 -2.09 13.54
CA MET A 536 8.99 -2.49 14.96
C MET A 536 7.64 -3.13 15.36
N ARG A 537 6.51 -2.69 14.76
CA ARG A 537 5.18 -3.29 15.00
C ARG A 537 5.00 -4.60 14.24
N ARG A 538 5.60 -4.76 13.05
CA ARG A 538 5.63 -6.04 12.32
C ARG A 538 6.47 -7.12 13.04
N VAL A 539 7.65 -6.78 13.55
CA VAL A 539 8.46 -7.67 14.41
C VAL A 539 7.66 -8.15 15.63
N LYS A 540 6.93 -7.24 16.29
CA LYS A 540 6.04 -7.57 17.42
C LYS A 540 4.85 -8.45 17.03
N ALA A 541 4.32 -8.32 15.81
CA ALA A 541 3.25 -9.19 15.33
C ALA A 541 3.77 -10.63 15.10
N LEU A 542 4.95 -10.78 14.50
CA LEU A 542 5.54 -12.10 14.27
C LEU A 542 6.02 -12.78 15.57
N SER A 543 6.45 -12.03 16.60
CA SER A 543 6.77 -12.63 17.89
C SER A 543 5.53 -13.21 18.60
N VAL A 544 4.38 -12.53 18.54
CA VAL A 544 3.09 -13.07 19.01
C VAL A 544 2.72 -14.35 18.26
N GLN A 545 2.89 -14.40 16.93
CA GLN A 545 2.64 -15.63 16.15
C GLN A 545 3.59 -16.76 16.51
N ALA A 546 4.88 -16.47 16.76
CA ALA A 546 5.86 -17.47 17.15
C ALA A 546 5.57 -18.07 18.54
N ASP A 547 5.09 -17.29 19.51
CA ASP A 547 4.69 -17.81 20.83
C ASP A 547 3.32 -18.54 20.79
N VAL A 548 2.39 -18.16 19.90
CA VAL A 548 1.19 -18.98 19.63
C VAL A 548 1.59 -20.34 19.06
N ALA A 549 2.46 -20.38 18.04
CA ALA A 549 2.98 -21.62 17.46
C ALA A 549 3.81 -22.45 18.46
N ARG A 550 4.38 -21.82 19.49
CA ARG A 550 5.03 -22.51 20.62
C ARG A 550 4.02 -23.19 21.53
N ASN A 551 2.87 -22.58 21.79
CA ASN A 551 1.80 -23.19 22.58
C ASN A 551 1.16 -24.39 21.85
N GLU A 552 1.03 -24.33 20.51
CA GLU A 552 0.53 -25.45 19.70
C GLU A 552 1.37 -26.75 19.77
N ILE A 553 2.60 -26.70 20.28
CA ILE A 553 3.44 -27.92 20.47
C ILE A 553 2.99 -28.74 21.68
N LEU A 554 2.33 -28.11 22.66
CA LEU A 554 1.78 -28.80 23.83
C LEU A 554 0.76 -29.86 23.41
N PRO A 555 0.60 -30.95 24.18
CA PRO A 555 -0.56 -31.82 24.00
C PRO A 555 -1.85 -31.03 24.24
N ARG A 556 -2.91 -31.43 23.55
CA ARG A 556 -4.25 -30.94 23.82
C ARG A 556 -4.82 -31.71 25.01
N LEU A 557 -5.40 -30.97 25.94
CA LEU A 557 -6.05 -31.49 27.13
C LEU A 557 -7.27 -30.63 27.39
N ASP A 558 -8.46 -31.13 27.08
CA ASP A 558 -9.71 -30.40 27.23
C ASP A 558 -10.52 -30.97 28.40
N LEU A 559 -10.89 -30.12 29.35
CA LEU A 559 -11.91 -30.44 30.36
C LEU A 559 -13.29 -30.34 29.71
N LEU A 560 -14.07 -31.42 29.80
CA LEU A 560 -15.43 -31.52 29.28
C LEU A 560 -16.40 -31.58 30.47
N LEU A 561 -17.22 -30.55 30.63
CA LEU A 561 -18.38 -30.56 31.51
C LEU A 561 -19.64 -30.57 30.64
N ARG A 562 -20.56 -31.49 30.92
CA ARG A 562 -21.87 -31.53 30.27
C ARG A 562 -22.94 -31.75 31.32
N THR A 563 -24.04 -31.03 31.24
CA THR A 563 -25.24 -31.35 32.02
C THR A 563 -26.45 -31.19 31.13
N TYR A 564 -27.40 -32.11 31.22
CA TYR A 564 -28.65 -32.02 30.49
C TYR A 564 -29.82 -32.52 31.33
N VAL A 565 -31.01 -32.08 30.97
CA VAL A 565 -32.27 -32.65 31.42
C VAL A 565 -33.13 -32.91 30.19
N ALA A 566 -33.81 -34.06 30.15
CA ALA A 566 -34.53 -34.53 28.98
C ALA A 566 -35.93 -35.03 29.34
N GLY A 567 -36.87 -34.87 28.41
CA GLY A 567 -38.24 -35.35 28.49
C GLY A 567 -38.60 -36.26 27.32
N LEU A 568 -39.51 -37.20 27.57
CA LEU A 568 -40.02 -38.19 26.62
C LEU A 568 -41.54 -38.28 26.74
N GLU A 569 -42.23 -38.27 25.61
CA GLU A 569 -43.69 -38.27 25.51
C GLU A 569 -44.16 -39.19 24.37
N ASP A 570 -45.40 -39.65 24.44
CA ASP A 570 -46.03 -40.40 23.35
C ASP A 570 -46.62 -39.48 22.25
N ASN A 571 -47.32 -40.07 21.28
CA ASN A 571 -48.10 -39.37 20.25
C ASN A 571 -47.37 -38.24 19.48
N ALA A 572 -46.04 -38.31 19.40
CA ALA A 572 -45.17 -37.25 18.85
C ALA A 572 -45.22 -35.88 19.58
N ASP A 573 -45.78 -35.81 20.80
CA ASP A 573 -45.99 -34.52 21.48
C ASP A 573 -44.68 -33.95 22.07
N THR A 574 -44.06 -33.07 21.30
CA THR A 574 -42.86 -32.34 21.71
C THR A 574 -43.11 -31.37 22.88
N LEU A 575 -44.33 -30.85 23.03
CA LEU A 575 -44.68 -29.88 24.09
C LEU A 575 -44.96 -30.60 25.42
N GLY A 576 -45.68 -31.71 25.39
CA GLY A 576 -45.79 -32.65 26.52
C GLY A 576 -44.42 -33.14 26.97
N SER A 577 -43.54 -33.50 26.03
CA SER A 577 -42.16 -33.86 26.35
C SER A 577 -41.40 -32.71 27.02
N TRP A 578 -41.59 -31.46 26.58
CA TRP A 578 -40.96 -30.28 27.17
C TRP A 578 -41.45 -30.01 28.60
N ASN A 579 -42.73 -30.28 28.90
CA ASN A 579 -43.22 -30.23 30.27
C ASN A 579 -42.61 -31.37 31.12
N ARG A 580 -42.58 -32.61 30.60
CA ARG A 580 -41.93 -33.75 31.29
C ARG A 580 -40.45 -33.55 31.54
N GLN A 581 -39.75 -32.80 30.69
CA GLN A 581 -38.35 -32.39 30.90
C GLN A 581 -38.15 -31.72 32.26
N TRP A 582 -39.16 -31.02 32.80
CA TRP A 582 -39.06 -30.32 34.09
C TRP A 582 -39.80 -31.00 35.24
N THR A 583 -40.79 -31.87 34.98
CA THR A 583 -41.53 -32.60 36.03
C THR A 583 -40.92 -33.96 36.37
N ASP A 584 -40.56 -34.75 35.35
CA ASP A 584 -40.08 -36.12 35.50
C ASP A 584 -38.59 -36.26 35.14
N GLY A 585 -38.10 -35.37 34.27
CA GLY A 585 -36.72 -35.29 33.82
C GLY A 585 -35.75 -35.04 34.97
N ARG A 586 -34.67 -35.84 35.02
CA ARG A 586 -33.63 -35.73 36.07
C ARG A 586 -32.35 -35.12 35.51
N PRO A 587 -31.70 -34.18 36.24
CA PRO A 587 -30.46 -33.57 35.78
C PRO A 587 -29.36 -34.63 35.69
N THR A 588 -28.86 -34.84 34.48
CA THR A 588 -27.81 -35.81 34.16
C THR A 588 -26.53 -35.05 33.83
N TYR A 589 -25.53 -35.18 34.69
CA TYR A 589 -24.24 -34.50 34.57
C TYR A 589 -23.12 -35.48 34.20
N GLY A 590 -22.13 -35.00 33.46
CA GLY A 590 -20.93 -35.74 33.06
C GLY A 590 -19.71 -34.84 33.11
N VAL A 591 -18.62 -35.38 33.65
CA VAL A 591 -17.30 -34.74 33.71
C VAL A 591 -16.30 -35.67 33.03
N GLY A 592 -15.51 -35.15 32.10
CA GLY A 592 -14.50 -35.91 31.38
C GLY A 592 -13.28 -35.06 31.05
N MET A 593 -12.19 -35.72 30.68
CA MET A 593 -10.98 -35.08 30.16
C MET A 593 -10.61 -35.75 28.84
N LEU A 594 -10.39 -34.95 27.79
CA LEU A 594 -9.93 -35.41 26.49
C LEU A 594 -8.46 -35.04 26.31
N TYR A 595 -7.58 -36.05 26.30
CA TYR A 595 -6.15 -35.88 26.02
C TYR A 595 -5.82 -36.35 24.60
N GLU A 596 -5.17 -35.49 23.82
CA GLU A 596 -4.78 -35.76 22.44
C GLU A 596 -3.33 -35.27 22.22
N PHE A 597 -2.44 -36.17 21.78
CA PHE A 597 -1.06 -35.84 21.43
C PHE A 597 -0.60 -36.61 20.17
N PRO A 598 -0.37 -35.93 19.03
CA PRO A 598 0.04 -36.59 17.80
C PRO A 598 1.48 -37.10 17.91
N ILE A 599 1.69 -38.40 17.72
CA ILE A 599 2.99 -39.06 17.87
C ILE A 599 4.04 -38.37 16.98
N GLY A 600 5.15 -37.95 17.59
CA GLY A 600 6.23 -37.18 16.96
C GLY A 600 5.94 -35.68 16.78
N ASN A 601 4.68 -35.24 16.76
CA ASN A 601 4.20 -33.86 16.57
C ASN A 601 5.00 -33.04 15.53
N ARG A 602 5.19 -33.59 14.33
CA ARG A 602 6.01 -32.95 13.27
C ARG A 602 5.40 -31.65 12.76
N ALA A 603 4.06 -31.55 12.70
CA ALA A 603 3.36 -30.39 12.15
C ALA A 603 3.54 -29.12 13.01
N ALA A 604 3.25 -29.17 14.32
CA ALA A 604 3.41 -28.00 15.19
C ALA A 604 4.88 -27.59 15.35
N LYS A 605 5.80 -28.57 15.44
CA LYS A 605 7.26 -28.31 15.41
C LYS A 605 7.69 -27.61 14.11
N GLY A 606 7.11 -28.01 12.98
CA GLY A 606 7.30 -27.36 11.69
C GLY A 606 6.79 -25.91 11.67
N ARG A 607 5.57 -25.66 12.18
CA ARG A 607 5.00 -24.31 12.29
C ARG A 607 5.83 -23.41 13.19
N LEU A 608 6.25 -23.86 14.38
CA LEU A 608 7.14 -23.07 15.24
C LEU A 608 8.50 -22.80 14.58
N LYS A 609 9.09 -23.78 13.87
CA LYS A 609 10.35 -23.54 13.13
C LYS A 609 10.14 -22.49 12.05
N ARG A 610 9.02 -22.53 11.32
CA ARG A 610 8.67 -21.53 10.31
C ARG A 610 8.53 -20.14 10.94
N SER A 611 7.70 -19.98 11.97
CA SER A 611 7.43 -18.66 12.57
C SER A 611 8.60 -18.07 13.36
N ARG A 612 9.55 -18.90 13.81
CA ARG A 612 10.86 -18.41 14.26
C ARG A 612 11.72 -17.86 13.13
N LEU A 613 11.75 -18.51 11.96
CA LEU A 613 12.48 -18.02 10.78
C LEU A 613 11.80 -16.78 10.17
N GLU A 614 10.47 -16.72 10.18
CA GLU A 614 9.68 -15.54 9.79
C GLU A 614 10.03 -14.35 10.71
N LEU A 615 10.09 -14.55 12.03
CA LEU A 615 10.53 -13.54 13.00
C LEU A 615 12.01 -13.14 12.82
N THR A 616 12.94 -14.09 12.65
CA THR A 616 14.36 -13.78 12.41
C THR A 616 14.55 -12.96 11.13
N ARG A 617 13.77 -13.25 10.09
CA ARG A 617 13.78 -12.45 8.86
C ARG A 617 13.30 -11.01 9.12
N GLU A 618 12.15 -10.81 9.76
CA GLU A 618 11.62 -9.46 9.99
C GLU A 618 12.52 -8.61 10.91
N ILE A 619 13.32 -9.25 11.79
CA ILE A 619 14.36 -8.54 12.57
C ILE A 619 15.47 -8.01 11.64
N LEU A 620 15.93 -8.80 10.67
CA LEU A 620 16.92 -8.36 9.67
C LEU A 620 16.33 -7.31 8.72
N ASP A 621 15.07 -7.47 8.29
CA ASP A 621 14.36 -6.48 7.47
C ASP A 621 14.13 -5.17 8.26
N PHE A 622 14.01 -5.21 9.60
CA PHE A 622 13.97 -4.06 10.50
C PHE A 622 15.34 -3.38 10.68
N GLU A 623 16.42 -4.15 10.85
CA GLU A 623 17.80 -3.64 10.89
C GLU A 623 18.15 -2.91 9.59
N SER A 624 17.83 -3.52 8.43
CA SER A 624 17.95 -2.90 7.11
C SER A 624 17.11 -1.61 6.96
N THR A 625 15.91 -1.58 7.54
CA THR A 625 15.06 -0.35 7.57
C THR A 625 15.73 0.79 8.34
N ILE A 626 16.44 0.48 9.43
CA ILE A 626 17.23 1.48 10.20
C ILE A 626 18.42 1.97 9.36
N GLU A 627 19.20 1.07 8.76
CA GLU A 627 20.36 1.43 7.93
C GLU A 627 19.96 2.32 6.75
N GLN A 628 18.89 1.97 6.02
CA GLN A 628 18.33 2.81 4.96
C GLN A 628 17.89 4.18 5.49
N THR A 629 17.19 4.22 6.63
CA THR A 629 16.71 5.47 7.24
C THR A 629 17.86 6.41 7.59
N LEU A 630 18.94 5.88 8.17
CA LEU A 630 20.15 6.64 8.51
C LEU A 630 20.88 7.14 7.26
N LEU A 631 20.97 6.32 6.22
CA LEU A 631 21.56 6.71 4.92
C LEU A 631 20.74 7.81 4.23
N GLU A 632 19.40 7.73 4.25
CA GLU A 632 18.53 8.78 3.71
C GLU A 632 18.73 10.13 4.43
N VAL A 633 18.94 10.12 5.76
CA VAL A 633 19.27 11.33 6.52
C VAL A 633 20.64 11.89 6.14
N ASP A 634 21.67 11.04 6.12
CA ASP A 634 23.03 11.43 5.77
C ASP A 634 23.13 12.03 4.35
N ILE A 635 22.40 11.45 3.39
CA ILE A 635 22.22 12.00 2.05
C ILE A 635 21.49 13.35 2.10
N ALA A 636 20.34 13.45 2.77
CA ALA A 636 19.56 14.69 2.82
C ALA A 636 20.30 15.86 3.51
N VAL A 637 21.14 15.58 4.51
CA VAL A 637 22.02 16.57 5.15
C VAL A 637 23.08 17.06 4.16
N ARG A 638 23.77 16.15 3.46
CA ARG A 638 24.79 16.53 2.45
C ARG A 638 24.17 17.27 1.28
N GLU A 639 22.99 16.87 0.83
CA GLU A 639 22.26 17.53 -0.25
C GLU A 639 21.89 18.96 0.15
N THR A 640 21.32 19.15 1.35
CA THR A 640 20.98 20.50 1.85
C THR A 640 22.22 21.40 1.98
N GLN A 641 23.35 20.87 2.46
CA GLN A 641 24.62 21.59 2.51
C GLN A 641 25.22 21.88 1.12
N THR A 642 24.95 21.04 0.13
CA THR A 642 25.47 21.18 -1.25
C THR A 642 24.62 22.16 -2.05
N ALA A 643 23.30 22.05 -1.99
CA ALA A 643 22.36 22.99 -2.60
C ALA A 643 22.58 24.44 -2.11
N TYR A 644 22.92 24.64 -0.83
CA TYR A 644 23.30 25.97 -0.34
C TYR A 644 24.57 26.51 -1.04
N ARG A 645 25.61 25.68 -1.17
CA ARG A 645 26.87 26.06 -1.84
C ARG A 645 26.66 26.33 -3.33
N GLU A 646 25.81 25.53 -3.99
CA GLU A 646 25.46 25.77 -5.39
C GLU A 646 24.67 27.07 -5.55
N MET A 647 23.69 27.35 -4.70
CA MET A 647 22.93 28.62 -4.71
C MET A 647 23.86 29.83 -4.59
N VAL A 648 24.81 29.82 -3.63
CA VAL A 648 25.82 30.88 -3.49
C VAL A 648 26.69 30.99 -4.75
N SER A 649 27.13 29.87 -5.33
CA SER A 649 27.93 29.85 -6.57
C SER A 649 27.16 30.43 -7.76
N LYS A 650 25.88 30.07 -7.90
CA LYS A 650 24.99 30.56 -8.96
C LYS A 650 24.67 32.04 -8.81
N GLN A 651 24.58 32.58 -7.59
CA GLN A 651 24.40 34.03 -7.41
C GLN A 651 25.61 34.81 -7.95
N ASN A 652 26.83 34.34 -7.64
CA ASN A 652 28.06 34.92 -8.17
C ASN A 652 28.14 34.82 -9.70
N ALA A 653 27.64 33.74 -10.30
CA ALA A 653 27.54 33.60 -11.76
C ALA A 653 26.59 34.65 -12.38
N VAL A 654 25.43 34.92 -11.74
CA VAL A 654 24.52 36.00 -12.18
C VAL A 654 25.20 37.37 -12.09
N PHE A 655 25.89 37.68 -11.00
CA PHE A 655 26.59 38.97 -10.87
C PHE A 655 27.71 39.15 -11.90
N ALA A 656 28.46 38.08 -12.20
CA ALA A 656 29.49 38.10 -13.26
C ALA A 656 28.87 38.30 -14.66
N ALA A 657 27.78 37.60 -14.98
CA ALA A 657 27.09 37.75 -16.26
C ALA A 657 26.41 39.13 -16.39
N ALA A 658 25.92 39.71 -15.29
CA ALA A 658 25.35 41.05 -15.28
C ALA A 658 26.42 42.12 -15.59
N ALA A 659 27.63 41.98 -15.03
CA ALA A 659 28.75 42.85 -15.34
C ALA A 659 29.23 42.71 -16.80
N GLU A 660 29.22 41.50 -17.37
CA GLU A 660 29.50 41.27 -18.80
C GLU A 660 28.48 42.01 -19.69
N VAL A 661 27.18 41.86 -19.39
CA VAL A 661 26.10 42.53 -20.15
C VAL A 661 26.20 44.05 -20.04
N GLN A 662 26.47 44.60 -18.85
CA GLN A 662 26.65 46.04 -18.67
C GLN A 662 27.82 46.57 -19.52
N PHE A 663 28.99 45.93 -19.46
CA PHE A 663 30.16 46.33 -20.24
C PHE A 663 29.90 46.29 -21.75
N LEU A 664 29.21 45.26 -22.25
CA LEU A 664 28.88 45.14 -23.67
C LEU A 664 27.81 46.15 -24.12
N ASP A 665 26.83 46.47 -23.28
CA ASP A 665 25.81 47.49 -23.58
C ASP A 665 26.40 48.90 -23.54
N GLU A 666 27.28 49.21 -22.59
CA GLU A 666 28.03 50.49 -22.55
C GLU A 666 28.91 50.67 -23.80
N ARG A 667 29.60 49.61 -24.26
CA ARG A 667 30.34 49.64 -25.54
C ARG A 667 29.41 49.81 -26.75
N TRP A 668 28.28 49.10 -26.78
CA TRP A 668 27.27 49.19 -27.84
C TRP A 668 26.69 50.60 -27.98
N ARG A 669 26.47 51.30 -26.86
CA ARG A 669 25.96 52.69 -26.83
C ARG A 669 27.00 53.74 -27.26
N THR A 670 28.30 53.46 -27.13
CA THR A 670 29.36 54.50 -27.22
C THR A 670 30.23 54.47 -28.48
N LEU A 671 30.42 53.29 -29.10
CA LEU A 671 31.13 53.01 -30.38
C LEU A 671 31.88 54.17 -31.10
N PRO A 672 33.20 54.31 -30.90
CA PRO A 672 34.04 55.09 -31.82
C PRO A 672 35.46 54.48 -32.03
N THR A 673 35.57 53.27 -32.59
CA THR A 673 36.86 52.62 -32.92
C THR A 673 36.84 51.92 -34.28
N GLN A 674 37.87 52.14 -35.13
CA GLN A 674 38.00 51.50 -36.45
C GLN A 674 38.33 49.98 -36.40
N GLN A 675 38.44 49.40 -35.21
CA GLN A 675 38.99 48.06 -34.99
C GLN A 675 37.95 47.01 -34.55
N ASP A 676 36.75 47.45 -34.13
CA ASP A 676 35.70 46.57 -33.65
C ASP A 676 34.63 46.31 -34.73
N SER A 677 34.23 45.06 -34.93
CA SER A 677 33.10 44.72 -35.80
C SER A 677 31.79 44.95 -35.06
N ALA A 678 30.99 45.93 -35.50
CA ALA A 678 29.65 46.19 -34.95
C ALA A 678 28.67 45.02 -35.11
N VAL A 679 28.94 44.06 -36.01
CA VAL A 679 28.19 42.81 -36.11
C VAL A 679 28.56 41.88 -34.95
N LEU A 680 29.86 41.71 -34.70
CA LEU A 680 30.37 40.86 -33.61
C LEU A 680 30.01 41.43 -32.23
N LEU A 681 30.00 42.75 -32.06
CA LEU A 681 29.58 43.39 -30.80
C LEU A 681 28.08 43.14 -30.52
N LEU A 682 27.22 43.22 -31.54
CA LEU A 682 25.80 42.89 -31.42
C LEU A 682 25.58 41.40 -31.09
N GLU A 683 26.31 40.50 -31.77
CA GLU A 683 26.25 39.05 -31.51
C GLU A 683 26.71 38.74 -30.07
N ASN A 684 27.84 39.31 -29.63
CA ASN A 684 28.33 39.17 -28.25
C ASN A 684 27.33 39.71 -27.22
N LEU A 685 26.69 40.87 -27.45
CA LEU A 685 25.71 41.45 -26.54
C LEU A 685 24.42 40.61 -26.44
N LEU A 686 23.88 40.15 -27.57
CA LEU A 686 22.68 39.30 -27.57
C LEU A 686 22.95 37.95 -26.88
N ASP A 687 24.12 37.36 -27.12
CA ASP A 687 24.53 36.09 -26.53
C ASP A 687 24.88 36.25 -25.03
N ALA A 688 25.45 37.40 -24.61
CA ALA A 688 25.67 37.73 -23.19
C ALA A 688 24.36 37.96 -22.43
N GLN A 689 23.38 38.64 -23.04
CA GLN A 689 22.03 38.72 -22.47
C GLN A 689 21.42 37.33 -22.28
N GLN A 690 21.58 36.42 -23.26
CA GLN A 690 21.09 35.05 -23.14
C GLN A 690 21.84 34.26 -22.04
N ARG A 691 23.16 34.48 -21.86
CA ARG A 691 23.93 33.93 -20.73
C ARG A 691 23.35 34.41 -19.39
N LEU A 692 23.19 35.72 -19.22
CA LEU A 692 22.62 36.31 -18.00
C LEU A 692 21.24 35.71 -17.68
N GLY A 693 20.30 35.71 -18.63
CA GLY A 693 18.97 35.15 -18.38
C GLY A 693 18.93 33.63 -18.16
N ASN A 694 19.96 32.90 -18.58
CA ASN A 694 20.13 31.48 -18.25
C ASN A 694 20.69 31.30 -16.82
N GLU A 695 21.64 32.12 -16.38
CA GLU A 695 22.12 32.07 -14.98
C GLU A 695 21.08 32.64 -14.00
N GLU A 696 20.27 33.65 -14.38
CA GLU A 696 19.13 34.12 -13.57
C GLU A 696 18.13 32.98 -13.31
N ALA A 697 17.85 32.16 -14.33
CA ALA A 697 17.01 30.96 -14.20
C ALA A 697 17.69 29.83 -13.41
N ALA A 698 19.00 29.62 -13.58
CA ALA A 698 19.78 28.62 -12.86
C ALA A 698 19.87 28.95 -11.35
N TYR A 699 20.06 30.22 -10.99
CA TYR A 699 20.01 30.66 -9.59
C TYR A 699 18.60 30.51 -9.00
N ALA A 700 17.54 30.92 -9.72
CA ALA A 700 16.16 30.72 -9.25
C ALA A 700 15.87 29.24 -8.98
N THR A 701 16.33 28.35 -9.87
CA THR A 701 16.24 26.89 -9.71
C THR A 701 17.01 26.42 -8.46
N ALA A 702 18.28 26.82 -8.30
CA ALA A 702 19.10 26.45 -7.14
C ALA A 702 18.51 26.95 -5.80
N GLN A 703 17.89 28.14 -5.78
CA GLN A 703 17.21 28.68 -4.60
C GLN A 703 16.01 27.80 -4.17
N VAL A 704 15.27 27.28 -5.14
CA VAL A 704 14.17 26.32 -4.90
C VAL A 704 14.69 24.94 -4.52
N THR A 705 15.76 24.44 -5.16
CA THR A 705 16.43 23.18 -4.75
C THR A 705 16.88 23.25 -3.29
N TYR A 706 17.42 24.38 -2.84
CA TYR A 706 17.76 24.58 -1.43
C TYR A 706 16.52 24.52 -0.52
N ALA A 707 15.44 25.22 -0.85
CA ALA A 707 14.19 25.16 -0.08
C ALA A 707 13.60 23.74 -0.02
N LEU A 708 13.65 22.98 -1.13
CA LEU A 708 13.15 21.61 -1.21
C LEU A 708 14.05 20.58 -0.52
N SER A 709 15.37 20.76 -0.54
CA SER A 709 16.30 19.89 0.21
C SER A 709 16.09 19.97 1.72
N TRP A 710 15.84 21.17 2.26
CA TRP A 710 15.47 21.36 3.67
C TRP A 710 14.16 20.65 4.05
N ILE A 711 13.13 20.73 3.21
CA ILE A 711 11.85 20.03 3.40
C ILE A 711 12.05 18.50 3.32
N SER A 712 12.88 18.04 2.38
CA SER A 712 13.25 16.63 2.22
C SER A 712 14.04 16.11 3.43
N LEU A 713 14.89 16.93 4.05
CA LEU A 713 15.56 16.61 5.31
C LEU A 713 14.57 16.53 6.49
N ARG A 714 13.57 17.42 6.58
CA ARG A 714 12.51 17.32 7.59
C ARG A 714 11.67 16.04 7.43
N ARG A 715 11.39 15.59 6.20
CA ARG A 715 10.85 14.25 5.93
C ARG A 715 11.82 13.15 6.36
N ALA A 716 13.10 13.26 6.03
CA ALA A 716 14.11 12.26 6.39
C ALA A 716 14.29 12.12 7.91
N MET A 717 13.99 13.16 8.69
CA MET A 717 13.91 13.14 10.16
C MET A 717 12.55 12.67 10.70
N GLY A 718 11.50 12.56 9.86
CA GLY A 718 10.13 12.24 10.27
C GLY A 718 9.38 13.38 10.98
N THR A 719 9.92 14.60 10.98
CA THR A 719 9.41 15.75 11.76
C THR A 719 8.51 16.70 10.94
N LEU A 720 8.22 16.38 9.67
CA LEU A 720 7.48 17.25 8.76
C LEU A 720 6.05 17.60 9.24
N LEU A 721 5.43 16.75 10.06
CA LEU A 721 4.11 17.00 10.66
C LEU A 721 4.17 17.59 12.08
N SER A 722 5.36 17.74 12.66
CA SER A 722 5.55 18.16 14.07
C SER A 722 5.70 19.68 14.23
N MET A 723 5.30 20.47 13.24
CA MET A 723 5.69 21.89 13.13
C MET A 723 4.97 22.85 14.10
N ASP A 724 4.00 22.38 14.88
CA ASP A 724 3.24 23.20 15.85
C ASP A 724 3.98 23.45 17.20
N GLN A 725 5.26 23.07 17.34
CA GLN A 725 5.96 23.07 18.65
C GLN A 725 7.37 23.68 18.72
N GLU A 726 8.05 24.01 17.61
CA GLU A 726 9.34 24.71 17.68
C GLU A 726 9.22 26.19 17.28
N PRO A 727 9.42 27.15 18.20
CA PRO A 727 9.82 28.49 17.79
C PRO A 727 11.20 28.41 17.14
N ILE A 728 11.38 29.11 16.01
CA ILE A 728 12.69 29.26 15.39
C ILE A 728 13.61 29.91 16.44
N ALA A 729 14.68 29.21 16.83
CA ALA A 729 15.55 29.65 17.92
C ALA A 729 16.14 31.03 17.61
N GLU A 730 15.71 32.06 18.36
CA GLU A 730 16.33 33.37 18.29
C GLU A 730 17.82 33.26 18.66
N ILE A 731 18.67 33.92 17.87
CA ILE A 731 20.10 33.99 18.14
C ILE A 731 20.27 34.64 19.53
N PRO A 732 20.92 33.98 20.51
CA PRO A 732 20.98 34.50 21.87
C PRO A 732 21.77 35.81 21.91
N SER A 733 21.05 36.91 22.07
CA SER A 733 21.64 38.24 22.22
C SER A 733 22.52 38.26 23.49
N PRO A 734 23.79 38.69 23.40
CA PRO A 734 24.73 38.58 24.51
C PRO A 734 24.47 39.65 25.58
N GLY A 735 23.46 39.46 26.44
CA GLY A 735 23.16 40.42 27.50
C GLY A 735 21.85 40.28 28.29
N ALA A 736 21.44 39.08 28.72
CA ALA A 736 20.40 38.91 29.74
C ALA A 736 20.69 37.69 30.65
N PRO A 737 20.47 37.75 31.97
CA PRO A 737 20.72 36.65 32.90
C PRO A 737 19.57 35.63 32.96
N ASP A 738 19.87 34.42 33.46
CA ASP A 738 18.94 33.29 33.52
C ASP A 738 17.63 33.59 34.28
N ALA A 739 16.50 33.27 33.67
CA ALA A 739 15.20 33.17 34.32
C ALA A 739 14.86 31.70 34.54
N ALA A 740 14.63 31.31 35.80
CA ALA A 740 14.46 29.91 36.19
C ALA A 740 13.17 29.29 35.62
N VAL A 741 13.27 28.01 35.22
CA VAL A 741 12.12 27.18 34.86
C VAL A 741 11.28 26.91 36.10
N PHE A 742 9.98 27.19 36.02
CA PHE A 742 9.00 26.72 37.00
C PHE A 742 8.60 25.28 36.67
N GLU A 743 8.92 24.34 37.56
CA GLU A 743 8.22 23.06 37.64
C GLU A 743 6.87 23.26 38.37
N ASP A 744 5.79 22.63 37.90
CA ASP A 744 4.50 22.60 38.61
C ASP A 744 4.01 21.13 38.73
N PRO A 745 3.98 20.53 39.94
CA PRO A 745 3.92 19.07 40.10
C PRO A 745 2.49 18.52 40.28
N ALA A 746 1.82 18.15 39.18
CA ALA A 746 0.44 17.62 39.24
C ALA A 746 0.12 16.50 38.21
N ALA A 747 0.86 15.37 38.24
CA ALA A 747 0.65 14.24 37.30
C ALA A 747 0.82 12.82 37.91
N THR A 748 0.32 12.58 39.12
CA THR A 748 0.09 11.22 39.64
C THR A 748 -1.27 10.67 39.17
N SER A 749 -1.49 9.40 38.84
CA SER A 749 -0.61 8.29 38.42
C SER A 749 -1.49 7.04 38.29
N ASP A 750 -1.71 6.47 37.10
CA ASP A 750 -2.07 5.04 36.97
C ASP A 750 -2.08 4.55 35.49
N GLU A 751 -0.97 3.97 35.05
CA GLU A 751 -0.98 2.78 34.19
C GLU A 751 0.40 2.09 34.26
N GLN A 752 0.44 0.84 34.75
CA GLN A 752 1.71 0.11 34.89
C GLN A 752 2.08 -0.65 33.61
N PRO A 753 3.35 -0.60 33.14
CA PRO A 753 3.81 -1.51 32.11
C PRO A 753 3.85 -2.95 32.65
N VAL A 754 3.18 -3.88 31.97
CA VAL A 754 3.10 -5.29 32.35
C VAL A 754 4.50 -5.93 32.39
N ARG A 755 4.85 -6.51 33.54
CA ARG A 755 6.12 -7.24 33.72
C ARG A 755 6.19 -8.48 32.81
N LEU A 756 7.24 -8.56 32.00
CA LEU A 756 7.61 -9.79 31.29
C LEU A 756 8.15 -10.83 32.30
N PRO A 757 7.78 -12.13 32.21
CA PRO A 757 8.34 -13.17 33.06
C PRO A 757 9.79 -13.51 32.65
N ALA A 758 10.68 -13.62 33.64
CA ALA A 758 12.11 -13.74 33.41
C ALA A 758 12.58 -15.20 33.18
N THR A 759 12.82 -15.59 31.92
CA THR A 759 13.49 -16.86 31.56
C THR A 759 14.48 -16.73 30.39
N ALA A 760 15.55 -15.94 30.55
CA ALA A 760 16.61 -15.81 29.53
C ALA A 760 17.98 -15.35 30.09
N ARG A 761 18.62 -16.12 31.00
CA ARG A 761 19.97 -15.77 31.51
C ARG A 761 20.81 -16.99 31.94
N ALA A 762 21.22 -17.84 30.99
CA ALA A 762 22.21 -18.92 31.23
C ALA A 762 22.78 -19.60 29.94
N ILE A 763 23.30 -18.84 28.96
CA ILE A 763 24.22 -19.41 27.93
C ILE A 763 25.39 -18.44 27.65
N TYR A 764 26.28 -18.30 28.64
CA TYR A 764 27.72 -18.15 28.41
C TYR A 764 28.43 -18.77 29.62
N ASP A 765 29.76 -18.94 29.55
CA ASP A 765 30.63 -19.55 30.56
C ASP A 765 30.29 -21.01 30.96
N ARG A 766 30.84 -21.95 30.18
CA ARG A 766 30.87 -23.39 30.54
C ARG A 766 32.24 -24.05 30.34
N HIS A 767 33.31 -23.44 30.86
CA HIS A 767 34.65 -24.03 30.85
C HIS A 767 35.40 -23.90 32.19
N ARG A 768 34.93 -24.58 33.25
CA ARG A 768 35.77 -25.33 34.22
C ARG A 768 34.94 -26.08 35.27
N GLN A 769 35.24 -27.36 35.43
CA GLN A 769 35.15 -28.13 36.68
C GLN A 769 36.56 -28.19 37.31
N PRO A 770 36.81 -28.76 38.53
CA PRO A 770 35.90 -29.49 39.43
C PRO A 770 35.91 -28.99 40.91
N GLY A 771 35.11 -29.59 41.79
CA GLY A 771 35.38 -29.54 43.25
C GLY A 771 34.25 -29.91 44.24
N ALA A 772 34.50 -30.92 45.07
CA ALA A 772 34.03 -31.10 46.47
C ALA A 772 32.52 -31.09 46.86
N MET A 773 31.99 -32.32 47.03
CA MET A 773 31.43 -32.90 48.27
C MET A 773 30.28 -32.27 49.10
N LEU A 774 29.26 -33.12 49.32
CA LEU A 774 28.59 -33.45 50.60
C LEU A 774 27.93 -32.33 51.44
N ARG A 775 26.60 -32.23 51.35
CA ARG A 775 25.72 -33.05 52.20
C ARG A 775 24.30 -33.19 51.64
#